data_AF-A0A7W9QKV8-F1
#
_entry.id   AF-A0A7W9QKV8-F1
#
_cell.length_a   1.000
_cell.length_b   1.000
_cell.length_c   1.000
_cell.angle_alpha   90.00
_cell.angle_beta   90.00
_cell.angle_gamma   90.00
#
_symmetry.space_group_name_H-M   'P 1'
#
loop_
_entity.id
_entity.type
_entity.pdbx_description
1 polymer ?
#
loop_
_entity_poly.entity_id
_entity_poly.type
_entity_poly.pdbx_seq_one_letter_code
_entity_poly.pdbx_strand_id
1 'polypeptide(L)'
;MSATAFPASRRADRALVLGIGLALAGAAQAQVVRAPDVPTPQDTPYSGTLTLQVDAGDVRQGIYRVHETIPVSAGRLTLQYPQWIPGDHSPSGPVAMLAGLTLTANGKPLPWRRDTFDVYSFHVDVPQGVSAIDASFQYLSPRDDGFEMTDKMLQLEWNKVALYPAGHDTRGITVAPSVTLPAGWEFGTALETASRDGATTTFKPVDFTTLVDSPIYAGRYFKRVDLTPAGGAPVHLDVVADAPRFLDISAEQLQVHRNLPVQAIKLFGSHHYAHYDFLFSLSDVLGGNGLEHHQSSENGLGDDYFSAWDENAPDRDLLAHEYTHSWNGKFRRPADLWTPTFNVPMGDSLLWVYEGQTQYWGYVLTARAGMWTPQQFRDALAMTAANYDRNRAGFRWRSLEDTTNDPTAAHRAPLPYRSWQMSEDYYSGGQMVWLAVDAKLRAISGGRKSLDDVAKAFFGVDDGSFAVKTYTFDDVVAALDGVVHYDWADYINRRVYQVDPPLLEGLQASGWKLVYTDQPSVFEKQYDGRHQSARHRYNFAWSIGLVMNDDASINDVLWDGPAFKAGVSSGATVLAVNGQDYSRDTLKQAIADAKGGSAPIVLTLKYQGGVRDVPVNYHDGLQYPHLVRVEGTPDYLSKIIAARR
;
A
#
# COMPACT_ATOMS: atom_id res chain seq x y z
N MET A 1 -34.81 -6.60 -82.30
CA MET A 1 -34.96 -6.98 -83.71
C MET A 1 -34.26 -8.31 -83.90
N SER A 2 -35.03 -9.30 -84.39
CA SER A 2 -34.69 -10.49 -85.17
C SER A 2 -33.38 -11.25 -84.83
N ALA A 3 -33.43 -12.46 -84.26
CA ALA A 3 -33.91 -13.73 -84.83
C ALA A 3 -32.86 -14.48 -85.68
N THR A 4 -32.64 -15.74 -85.26
CA THR A 4 -32.40 -16.97 -86.06
C THR A 4 -31.08 -17.14 -86.82
N ALA A 5 -30.32 -18.21 -86.49
CA ALA A 5 -30.34 -19.50 -87.24
C ALA A 5 -29.18 -20.45 -86.84
N PHE A 6 -29.51 -21.75 -86.77
CA PHE A 6 -28.66 -22.96 -86.56
C PHE A 6 -27.91 -23.39 -87.86
N PRO A 7 -27.27 -24.59 -87.96
CA PRO A 7 -26.22 -25.27 -87.17
C PRO A 7 -25.07 -25.82 -88.06
N ALA A 8 -23.98 -26.36 -87.49
CA ALA A 8 -23.32 -27.60 -87.97
C ALA A 8 -22.05 -27.96 -87.17
N SER A 9 -21.94 -29.24 -86.86
CA SER A 9 -20.88 -29.93 -86.13
C SER A 9 -19.54 -30.08 -86.88
N ARG A 10 -18.41 -30.10 -86.16
CA ARG A 10 -17.49 -31.27 -86.02
C ARG A 10 -16.23 -30.93 -85.20
N ARG A 11 -16.04 -31.72 -84.12
CA ARG A 11 -14.82 -32.34 -83.54
C ARG A 11 -13.45 -31.67 -83.86
N ALA A 12 -12.53 -31.44 -82.92
CA ALA A 12 -12.09 -32.33 -81.85
C ALA A 12 -11.24 -31.59 -80.79
N ASP A 13 -11.30 -32.11 -79.57
CA ASP A 13 -10.29 -32.16 -78.51
C ASP A 13 -9.58 -30.87 -78.06
N ARG A 14 -9.89 -30.43 -76.81
CA ARG A 14 -8.96 -30.60 -75.67
C ARG A 14 -9.52 -30.00 -74.37
N ALA A 15 -9.38 -30.79 -73.31
CA ALA A 15 -9.30 -30.43 -71.89
C ALA A 15 -10.49 -29.68 -71.26
N LEU A 16 -11.39 -30.47 -70.64
CA LEU A 16 -12.27 -30.04 -69.57
C LEU A 16 -11.42 -29.51 -68.40
N VAL A 17 -11.48 -28.22 -68.13
CA VAL A 17 -11.03 -27.63 -66.87
C VAL A 17 -11.97 -28.19 -65.79
N LEU A 18 -11.46 -29.12 -65.00
CA LEU A 18 -12.11 -29.58 -63.78
C LEU A 18 -12.14 -28.38 -62.83
N GLY A 19 -13.32 -27.76 -62.68
CA GLY A 19 -13.55 -26.76 -61.66
C GLY A 19 -13.35 -27.39 -60.29
N ILE A 20 -12.18 -27.18 -59.70
CA ILE A 20 -11.95 -27.39 -58.27
C ILE A 20 -12.78 -26.32 -57.57
N GLY A 21 -14.03 -26.67 -57.24
CA GLY A 21 -14.77 -25.98 -56.20
C GLY A 21 -14.02 -26.18 -54.90
N LEU A 22 -13.14 -25.22 -54.57
CA LEU A 22 -12.59 -25.08 -53.23
C LEU A 22 -13.77 -24.79 -52.30
N ALA A 23 -14.31 -25.85 -51.71
CA ALA A 23 -15.04 -25.75 -50.46
C ALA A 23 -14.04 -25.28 -49.40
N LEU A 24 -13.89 -23.95 -49.29
CA LEU A 24 -13.38 -23.32 -48.08
C LEU A 24 -14.47 -23.51 -47.00
N ALA A 25 -14.57 -24.73 -46.48
CA ALA A 25 -15.11 -24.96 -45.16
C ALA A 25 -14.11 -24.29 -44.21
N GLY A 26 -14.29 -23.00 -43.96
CA GLY A 26 -13.66 -22.31 -42.85
C GLY A 26 -14.09 -23.03 -41.59
N ALA A 27 -13.27 -23.96 -41.12
CA ALA A 27 -13.36 -24.42 -39.75
C ALA A 27 -13.10 -23.19 -38.89
N ALA A 28 -14.17 -22.56 -38.40
CA ALA A 28 -14.08 -21.68 -37.26
C ALA A 28 -13.49 -22.53 -36.14
N GLN A 29 -12.17 -22.46 -35.95
CA GLN A 29 -11.56 -22.95 -34.74
C GLN A 29 -12.16 -22.09 -33.64
N ALA A 30 -13.13 -22.62 -32.90
CA ALA A 30 -13.55 -22.01 -31.66
C ALA A 30 -12.28 -21.83 -30.84
N GLN A 31 -11.91 -20.58 -30.55
CA GLN A 31 -10.85 -20.31 -29.59
C GLN A 31 -11.28 -21.00 -28.30
N VAL A 32 -10.57 -22.06 -27.93
CA VAL A 32 -10.73 -22.68 -26.61
C VAL A 32 -10.21 -21.65 -25.62
N VAL A 33 -11.13 -20.87 -25.04
CA VAL A 33 -10.81 -19.97 -23.93
C VAL A 33 -10.46 -20.87 -22.76
N ARG A 34 -9.17 -20.95 -22.44
CA ARG A 34 -8.68 -21.63 -21.26
C ARG A 34 -8.94 -20.71 -20.07
N ALA A 35 -9.72 -21.18 -19.12
CA ALA A 35 -10.08 -20.45 -17.90
C ALA A 35 -9.81 -21.33 -16.68
N PRO A 36 -9.59 -20.73 -15.49
CA PRO A 36 -9.54 -21.48 -14.23
C PRO A 36 -10.81 -22.31 -14.03
N ASP A 37 -10.67 -23.50 -13.43
CA ASP A 37 -11.78 -24.40 -13.09
C ASP A 37 -12.10 -24.27 -11.60
N VAL A 38 -12.50 -23.05 -11.22
CA VAL A 38 -12.74 -22.62 -9.85
C VAL A 38 -14.20 -22.17 -9.70
N PRO A 39 -14.94 -22.68 -8.69
CA PRO A 39 -16.31 -22.22 -8.43
C PRO A 39 -16.37 -20.71 -8.14
N THR A 40 -17.28 -20.01 -8.81
CA THR A 40 -17.53 -18.58 -8.55
C THR A 40 -18.08 -18.40 -7.13
N PRO A 41 -17.57 -17.45 -6.34
CA PRO A 41 -18.09 -17.18 -4.99
C PRO A 41 -19.59 -16.90 -4.98
N GLN A 42 -20.29 -17.48 -4.02
CA GLN A 42 -21.71 -17.24 -3.74
C GLN A 42 -21.87 -16.79 -2.28
N ASP A 43 -22.83 -15.90 -2.04
CA ASP A 43 -23.23 -15.50 -0.68
C ASP A 43 -24.06 -16.61 -0.02
N THR A 44 -23.39 -17.73 0.26
CA THR A 44 -23.95 -18.92 0.91
C THR A 44 -22.98 -19.38 1.99
N PRO A 45 -23.45 -19.58 3.25
CA PRO A 45 -22.58 -20.05 4.32
C PRO A 45 -21.96 -21.40 3.99
N TYR A 46 -20.67 -21.55 4.31
CA TYR A 46 -20.01 -22.83 4.25
C TYR A 46 -20.53 -23.75 5.36
N SER A 47 -20.70 -25.03 5.06
CA SER A 47 -21.24 -25.99 6.02
C SER A 47 -20.16 -26.48 6.99
N GLY A 48 -20.20 -25.97 8.22
CA GLY A 48 -19.30 -26.36 9.30
C GLY A 48 -18.27 -25.30 9.64
N THR A 49 -17.43 -25.59 10.62
CA THR A 49 -16.38 -24.69 11.10
C THR A 49 -15.02 -25.30 10.80
N LEU A 50 -14.17 -24.55 10.11
CA LEU A 50 -12.77 -24.91 9.90
C LEU A 50 -12.04 -24.80 11.24
N THR A 51 -11.13 -25.72 11.53
CA THR A 51 -10.23 -25.55 12.68
C THR A 51 -8.84 -25.28 12.16
N LEU A 52 -8.19 -24.22 12.64
CA LEU A 52 -6.86 -23.79 12.19
C LEU A 52 -5.90 -23.74 13.37
N GLN A 53 -4.80 -24.48 13.27
CA GLN A 53 -3.71 -24.46 14.24
C GLN A 53 -2.42 -24.02 13.56
N VAL A 54 -1.80 -22.97 14.08
CA VAL A 54 -0.51 -22.47 13.60
C VAL A 54 0.52 -22.57 14.72
N ASP A 55 1.55 -23.40 14.51
CA ASP A 55 2.73 -23.41 15.36
C ASP A 55 3.79 -22.47 14.77
N ALA A 56 4.00 -21.36 15.46
CA ALA A 56 4.98 -20.32 15.16
C ALA A 56 6.18 -20.36 16.14
N GLY A 57 6.44 -21.52 16.77
CA GLY A 57 7.53 -21.71 17.72
C GLY A 57 8.93 -21.82 17.09
N ASP A 58 9.03 -22.11 15.79
CA ASP A 58 10.31 -22.36 15.10
C ASP A 58 10.94 -21.09 14.51
N VAL A 59 11.18 -20.15 15.40
CA VAL A 59 11.75 -18.82 15.09
C VAL A 59 13.18 -18.86 14.60
N ARG A 60 13.91 -19.95 14.87
CA ARG A 60 15.30 -20.12 14.41
C ARG A 60 15.37 -20.50 12.94
N GLN A 61 14.42 -21.31 12.47
CA GLN A 61 14.36 -21.71 11.06
C GLN A 61 13.43 -20.82 10.24
N GLY A 62 12.57 -20.02 10.88
CA GLY A 62 11.62 -19.14 10.20
C GLY A 62 10.45 -19.92 9.61
N ILE A 63 9.88 -20.87 10.36
CA ILE A 63 8.85 -21.78 9.86
C ILE A 63 7.56 -21.65 10.68
N TYR A 64 6.47 -21.34 9.99
CA TYR A 64 5.12 -21.52 10.51
C TYR A 64 4.62 -22.89 10.06
N ARG A 65 4.23 -23.73 11.01
CA ARG A 65 3.63 -25.04 10.71
C ARG A 65 2.12 -24.94 10.87
N VAL A 66 1.40 -25.30 9.82
CA VAL A 66 -0.05 -25.19 9.78
C VAL A 66 -0.67 -26.58 9.78
N HIS A 67 -1.67 -26.74 10.63
CA HIS A 67 -2.62 -27.84 10.56
C HIS A 67 -4.02 -27.25 10.48
N GLU A 68 -4.81 -27.72 9.52
CA GLU A 68 -6.17 -27.24 9.30
C GLU A 68 -7.11 -28.44 9.09
N THR A 69 -8.22 -28.48 9.82
CA THR A 69 -9.28 -29.48 9.61
C THR A 69 -10.47 -28.79 8.95
N ILE A 70 -10.81 -29.26 7.75
CA ILE A 70 -11.84 -28.68 6.88
C ILE A 70 -13.01 -29.65 6.80
N PRO A 71 -14.20 -29.33 7.34
CA PRO A 71 -15.41 -30.12 7.13
C PRO A 71 -15.73 -30.18 5.64
N VAL A 72 -16.10 -31.34 5.09
CA VAL A 72 -16.36 -31.51 3.65
C VAL A 72 -17.52 -32.47 3.38
N SER A 73 -18.00 -32.43 2.14
CA SER A 73 -18.87 -33.47 1.56
C SER A 73 -18.14 -34.17 0.41
N ALA A 74 -18.56 -35.41 0.12
CA ALA A 74 -18.01 -36.17 -1.00
C ALA A 74 -18.25 -35.46 -2.34
N GLY A 75 -17.25 -35.46 -3.21
CA GLY A 75 -17.27 -34.75 -4.50
C GLY A 75 -16.02 -33.92 -4.74
N ARG A 76 -16.05 -33.09 -5.78
CA ARG A 76 -14.96 -32.18 -6.11
C ARG A 76 -14.92 -31.02 -5.12
N LEU A 77 -13.76 -30.77 -4.54
CA LEU A 77 -13.44 -29.62 -3.70
C LEU A 77 -12.34 -28.81 -4.36
N THR A 78 -12.40 -27.49 -4.24
CA THR A 78 -11.29 -26.60 -4.56
C THR A 78 -10.96 -25.79 -3.32
N LEU A 79 -9.72 -25.87 -2.87
CA LEU A 79 -9.17 -25.05 -1.80
C LEU A 79 -8.40 -23.90 -2.41
N GLN A 80 -8.53 -22.70 -1.85
CA GLN A 80 -7.82 -21.50 -2.25
C GLN A 80 -6.86 -21.06 -1.16
N TYR A 81 -5.70 -20.60 -1.60
CA TYR A 81 -4.79 -19.78 -0.81
C TYR A 81 -5.06 -18.30 -1.15
N PRO A 82 -5.21 -17.40 -0.17
CA PRO A 82 -5.45 -15.98 -0.44
C PRO A 82 -4.44 -15.39 -1.43
N GLN A 83 -4.96 -14.80 -2.51
CA GLN A 83 -4.14 -14.19 -3.56
C GLN A 83 -4.00 -12.68 -3.35
N TRP A 84 -5.08 -12.02 -2.94
CA TRP A 84 -5.18 -10.58 -2.71
C TRP A 84 -5.42 -10.29 -1.24
N ILE A 85 -4.94 -9.15 -0.75
CA ILE A 85 -5.25 -8.65 0.60
C ILE A 85 -5.71 -7.19 0.45
N PRO A 86 -6.86 -6.80 1.02
CA PRO A 86 -7.24 -5.39 1.09
C PRO A 86 -6.20 -4.59 1.89
N GLY A 87 -5.52 -3.65 1.22
CA GLY A 87 -4.38 -2.87 1.72
C GLY A 87 -3.10 -3.07 0.88
N ASP A 88 -2.90 -4.28 0.35
CA ASP A 88 -1.83 -4.54 -0.63
C ASP A 88 -2.21 -4.14 -2.05
N HIS A 89 -3.51 -4.08 -2.33
CA HIS A 89 -4.12 -3.70 -3.61
C HIS A 89 -3.52 -4.45 -4.81
N SER A 90 -3.00 -5.66 -4.59
CA SER A 90 -2.29 -6.44 -5.59
C SER A 90 -2.41 -7.94 -5.29
N PRO A 91 -2.20 -8.82 -6.28
CA PRO A 91 -2.18 -10.28 -6.08
C PRO A 91 -0.85 -10.72 -5.43
N SER A 92 -0.55 -10.20 -4.24
CA SER A 92 0.72 -10.34 -3.52
C SER A 92 0.84 -11.64 -2.71
N GLY A 93 -0.23 -12.44 -2.62
CA GLY A 93 -0.27 -13.67 -1.83
C GLY A 93 0.95 -14.56 -2.09
N PRO A 94 1.79 -14.87 -1.08
CA PRO A 94 3.09 -15.51 -1.28
C PRO A 94 2.97 -17.03 -1.44
N VAL A 95 2.18 -17.51 -2.41
CA VAL A 95 1.93 -18.95 -2.63
C VAL A 95 3.22 -19.73 -2.97
N ALA A 96 4.29 -19.04 -3.38
CA ALA A 96 5.62 -19.62 -3.57
C ALA A 96 6.28 -20.05 -2.24
N MET A 97 5.89 -19.44 -1.12
CA MET A 97 6.40 -19.73 0.22
C MET A 97 5.59 -20.82 0.95
N LEU A 98 4.43 -21.22 0.39
CA LEU A 98 3.67 -22.39 0.84
C LEU A 98 4.41 -23.66 0.42
N ALA A 99 4.79 -24.48 1.41
CA ALA A 99 5.54 -25.71 1.22
C ALA A 99 4.89 -26.89 1.94
N GLY A 100 5.20 -28.11 1.49
CA GLY A 100 4.84 -29.33 2.22
C GLY A 100 3.34 -29.64 2.30
N LEU A 101 2.50 -29.11 1.40
CA LEU A 101 1.06 -29.34 1.42
C LEU A 101 0.71 -30.82 1.27
N THR A 102 0.21 -31.41 2.34
CA THR A 102 -0.38 -32.74 2.39
C THR A 102 -1.84 -32.64 2.80
N LEU A 103 -2.70 -33.34 2.07
CA LEU A 103 -4.10 -33.52 2.44
C LEU A 103 -4.33 -34.97 2.82
N THR A 104 -5.06 -35.19 3.90
CA THR A 104 -5.46 -36.55 4.31
C THR A 104 -6.94 -36.59 4.69
N ALA A 105 -7.55 -37.75 4.53
CA ALA A 105 -8.88 -38.03 5.07
C ALA A 105 -8.87 -39.40 5.73
N ASN A 106 -9.36 -39.49 6.97
CA ASN A 106 -9.35 -40.72 7.77
C ASN A 106 -7.94 -41.36 7.81
N GLY A 107 -6.90 -40.54 7.93
CA GLY A 107 -5.49 -40.96 7.97
C GLY A 107 -4.89 -41.43 6.63
N LYS A 108 -5.62 -41.34 5.52
CA LYS A 108 -5.14 -41.71 4.19
C LYS A 108 -4.82 -40.47 3.36
N PRO A 109 -3.69 -40.45 2.61
CA PRO A 109 -3.39 -39.35 1.71
C PRO A 109 -4.48 -39.13 0.65
N LEU A 110 -4.86 -37.87 0.45
CA LEU A 110 -5.70 -37.43 -0.65
C LEU A 110 -4.82 -36.71 -1.69
N PRO A 111 -4.80 -37.16 -2.95
CA PRO A 111 -4.08 -36.46 -3.99
C PRO A 111 -4.76 -35.12 -4.29
N TRP A 112 -3.96 -34.08 -4.48
CA TRP A 112 -4.41 -32.78 -4.94
C TRP A 112 -3.69 -32.38 -6.23
N ARG A 113 -4.29 -31.45 -6.98
CA ARG A 113 -3.69 -30.85 -8.18
C ARG A 113 -3.86 -29.35 -8.14
N ARG A 114 -2.80 -28.60 -8.47
CA ARG A 114 -2.90 -27.15 -8.64
C ARG A 114 -3.67 -26.82 -9.92
N ASP A 115 -4.50 -25.78 -9.89
CA ASP A 115 -5.07 -25.21 -11.11
C ASP A 115 -3.95 -24.49 -11.89
N THR A 116 -3.88 -24.73 -13.21
CA THR A 116 -2.79 -24.21 -14.05
C THR A 116 -2.98 -22.76 -14.48
N PHE A 117 -4.19 -22.22 -14.35
CA PHE A 117 -4.55 -20.84 -14.71
C PHE A 117 -4.85 -19.99 -13.48
N ASP A 118 -5.16 -20.62 -12.34
CA ASP A 118 -5.18 -20.01 -11.02
C ASP A 118 -4.27 -20.78 -10.05
N VAL A 119 -3.00 -20.40 -10.00
CA VAL A 119 -1.97 -21.11 -9.21
C VAL A 119 -2.18 -21.07 -7.68
N TYR A 120 -3.18 -20.31 -7.22
CA TYR A 120 -3.61 -20.23 -5.82
C TYR A 120 -4.69 -21.26 -5.47
N SER A 121 -5.20 -21.99 -6.46
CA SER A 121 -6.27 -22.97 -6.31
C SER A 121 -5.74 -24.42 -6.37
N PHE A 122 -6.25 -25.26 -5.47
CA PHE A 122 -5.90 -26.68 -5.33
C PHE A 122 -7.16 -27.56 -5.41
N HIS A 123 -7.25 -28.40 -6.43
CA HIS A 123 -8.35 -29.32 -6.64
C HIS A 123 -8.13 -30.65 -5.92
N VAL A 124 -9.19 -31.15 -5.29
CA VAL A 124 -9.21 -32.37 -4.49
C VAL A 124 -10.50 -33.13 -4.78
N ASP A 125 -10.41 -34.45 -4.98
CA ASP A 125 -11.59 -35.31 -5.07
C ASP A 125 -11.85 -35.97 -3.71
N VAL A 126 -12.92 -35.55 -3.03
CA VAL A 126 -13.31 -36.03 -1.70
C VAL A 126 -14.08 -37.36 -1.84
N PRO A 127 -13.58 -38.48 -1.28
CA PRO A 127 -14.25 -39.77 -1.36
C PRO A 127 -15.59 -39.82 -0.61
N GLN A 128 -16.44 -40.77 -0.98
CA GLN A 128 -17.68 -41.07 -0.25
C GLN A 128 -17.40 -41.43 1.21
N GLY A 129 -18.24 -40.93 2.12
CA GLY A 129 -18.12 -41.17 3.56
C GLY A 129 -17.04 -40.35 4.29
N VAL A 130 -16.30 -39.49 3.57
CA VAL A 130 -15.40 -38.51 4.19
C VAL A 130 -16.20 -37.27 4.59
N SER A 131 -16.07 -36.86 5.84
CA SER A 131 -16.75 -35.69 6.42
C SER A 131 -15.80 -34.55 6.81
N ALA A 132 -14.48 -34.80 6.82
CA ALA A 132 -13.45 -33.81 7.04
C ALA A 132 -12.14 -34.20 6.31
N ILE A 133 -11.36 -33.19 5.93
CA ILE A 133 -10.00 -33.32 5.42
C ILE A 133 -9.06 -32.60 6.38
N ASP A 134 -7.93 -33.23 6.69
CA ASP A 134 -6.82 -32.59 7.39
C ASP A 134 -5.79 -32.12 6.37
N ALA A 135 -5.57 -30.81 6.31
CA ALA A 135 -4.51 -30.17 5.57
C ALA A 135 -3.33 -29.88 6.51
N SER A 136 -2.12 -30.20 6.08
CA SER A 136 -0.90 -29.79 6.77
C SER A 136 0.07 -29.20 5.77
N PHE A 137 0.66 -28.07 6.12
CA PHE A 137 1.63 -27.38 5.28
C PHE A 137 2.52 -26.47 6.13
N GLN A 138 3.49 -25.85 5.48
CA GLN A 138 4.34 -24.84 6.08
C GLN A 138 4.25 -23.56 5.27
N TYR A 139 4.37 -22.44 5.97
CA TYR A 139 4.79 -21.19 5.37
C TYR A 139 6.23 -20.91 5.82
N LEU A 140 7.10 -20.67 4.85
CA LEU A 140 8.53 -20.44 5.08
C LEU A 140 8.79 -18.93 5.05
N SER A 141 9.09 -18.32 6.20
CA SER A 141 9.42 -16.89 6.27
C SER A 141 10.68 -16.58 5.45
N PRO A 142 10.74 -15.42 4.78
CA PRO A 142 11.99 -14.90 4.21
C PRO A 142 13.14 -14.88 5.23
N ARG A 143 14.37 -15.04 4.74
CA ARG A 143 15.58 -15.27 5.56
C ARG A 143 16.76 -14.33 5.29
N ASP A 144 16.69 -13.50 4.25
CA ASP A 144 17.79 -12.62 3.83
C ASP A 144 17.35 -11.15 3.86
N ASP A 145 16.15 -10.86 3.35
CA ASP A 145 15.50 -9.55 3.37
C ASP A 145 14.00 -9.76 3.65
N GLY A 146 13.34 -8.75 4.22
CA GLY A 146 11.91 -8.79 4.57
C GLY A 146 11.56 -9.89 5.57
N PHE A 147 12.33 -10.02 6.66
CA PHE A 147 12.06 -11.03 7.69
C PHE A 147 10.66 -10.84 8.29
N GLU A 148 9.86 -11.91 8.32
CA GLU A 148 8.57 -11.92 9.02
C GLU A 148 8.68 -12.61 10.40
N MET A 149 9.81 -13.28 10.64
CA MET A 149 10.14 -13.98 11.87
C MET A 149 11.63 -13.85 12.20
N THR A 150 11.92 -13.28 13.37
CA THR A 150 13.25 -13.19 13.96
C THR A 150 13.34 -14.08 15.21
N ASP A 151 14.51 -14.18 15.84
CA ASP A 151 14.69 -14.93 17.09
C ASP A 151 14.00 -14.27 18.31
N LYS A 152 13.46 -13.06 18.15
CA LYS A 152 12.89 -12.24 19.24
C LYS A 152 11.46 -11.79 19.01
N MET A 153 11.02 -11.73 17.76
CA MET A 153 9.67 -11.30 17.38
C MET A 153 9.22 -11.93 16.07
N LEU A 154 7.92 -11.88 15.81
CA LEU A 154 7.33 -12.29 14.54
C LEU A 154 6.08 -11.47 14.23
N GLN A 155 5.75 -11.41 12.95
CA GLN A 155 4.42 -11.07 12.45
C GLN A 155 3.77 -12.34 11.89
N LEU A 156 2.51 -12.58 12.23
CA LEU A 156 1.72 -13.69 11.68
C LEU A 156 0.50 -13.09 11.02
N GLU A 157 0.49 -13.17 9.70
CA GLU A 157 -0.61 -12.75 8.85
C GLU A 157 -1.39 -14.00 8.40
N TRP A 158 -2.66 -14.10 8.77
CA TRP A 158 -3.43 -15.33 8.62
C TRP A 158 -3.65 -15.74 7.16
N ASN A 159 -3.66 -14.78 6.24
CA ASN A 159 -3.74 -15.06 4.81
C ASN A 159 -2.55 -15.88 4.29
N LYS A 160 -1.39 -15.84 4.98
CA LYS A 160 -0.20 -16.59 4.61
C LYS A 160 -0.21 -18.03 5.12
N VAL A 161 -1.09 -18.33 6.08
CA VAL A 161 -1.10 -19.59 6.86
C VAL A 161 -2.48 -20.24 6.92
N ALA A 162 -3.35 -20.01 5.94
CA ALA A 162 -4.66 -20.64 5.87
C ALA A 162 -5.06 -21.01 4.43
N LEU A 163 -5.84 -22.08 4.28
CA LEU A 163 -6.57 -22.40 3.07
C LEU A 163 -8.07 -22.18 3.33
N TYR A 164 -8.87 -22.03 2.26
CA TYR A 164 -10.32 -21.93 2.40
C TYR A 164 -11.06 -22.53 1.20
N PRO A 165 -12.29 -23.04 1.35
CA PRO A 165 -13.05 -23.62 0.25
C PRO A 165 -13.53 -22.55 -0.74
N ALA A 166 -13.27 -22.77 -2.03
CA ALA A 166 -13.77 -21.92 -3.12
C ALA A 166 -15.31 -21.99 -3.22
N GLY A 167 -15.92 -20.98 -3.84
CA GLY A 167 -17.35 -20.93 -4.12
C GLY A 167 -18.21 -20.29 -3.03
N HIS A 168 -17.61 -19.83 -1.94
CA HIS A 168 -18.29 -19.16 -0.84
C HIS A 168 -17.68 -17.78 -0.59
N ASP A 169 -18.51 -16.79 -0.24
CA ASP A 169 -18.03 -15.53 0.34
C ASP A 169 -17.23 -15.83 1.62
N THR A 170 -16.08 -15.18 1.81
CA THR A 170 -15.21 -15.41 2.97
C THR A 170 -15.88 -15.04 4.29
N ARG A 171 -16.90 -14.17 4.26
CA ARG A 171 -17.74 -13.86 5.43
C ARG A 171 -18.67 -15.02 5.82
N GLY A 172 -18.91 -15.95 4.90
CA GLY A 172 -19.72 -17.16 5.13
C GLY A 172 -18.92 -18.38 5.61
N ILE A 173 -17.59 -18.27 5.75
CA ILE A 173 -16.71 -19.36 6.18
C ILE A 173 -16.27 -19.11 7.62
N THR A 174 -16.73 -19.91 8.57
CA THR A 174 -16.32 -19.79 9.98
C THR A 174 -15.05 -20.60 10.26
N VAL A 175 -14.09 -20.01 10.96
CA VAL A 175 -12.83 -20.62 11.39
C VAL A 175 -12.69 -20.51 12.91
N ALA A 176 -12.20 -21.57 13.55
CA ALA A 176 -11.77 -21.59 14.94
C ALA A 176 -10.22 -21.65 14.99
N PRO A 177 -9.53 -20.50 15.10
CA PRO A 177 -8.08 -20.45 14.99
C PRO A 177 -7.38 -20.57 16.36
N SER A 178 -6.16 -21.07 16.34
CA SER A 178 -5.25 -21.09 17.48
C SER A 178 -3.80 -20.93 17.03
N VAL A 179 -2.98 -20.36 17.90
CA VAL A 179 -1.55 -20.13 17.67
C VAL A 179 -0.72 -20.65 18.84
N THR A 180 0.35 -21.38 18.54
CA THR A 180 1.42 -21.70 19.50
C THR A 180 2.61 -20.78 19.25
N LEU A 181 3.01 -20.03 20.26
CA LEU A 181 4.16 -19.13 20.22
C LEU A 181 5.33 -19.70 21.03
N PRO A 182 6.55 -19.15 20.91
CA PRO A 182 7.61 -19.48 21.84
C PRO A 182 7.21 -19.21 23.29
N ALA A 183 7.64 -20.06 24.22
CA ALA A 183 7.28 -19.94 25.63
C ALA A 183 7.69 -18.58 26.22
N GLY A 184 6.75 -17.92 26.89
CA GLY A 184 6.97 -16.62 27.54
C GLY A 184 6.89 -15.41 26.60
N TRP A 185 6.56 -15.60 25.31
CA TRP A 185 6.24 -14.49 24.43
C TRP A 185 4.83 -13.97 24.70
N GLU A 186 4.65 -12.67 24.48
CA GLU A 186 3.37 -11.98 24.51
C GLU A 186 3.05 -11.44 23.10
N PHE A 187 1.81 -11.04 22.85
CA PHE A 187 1.36 -10.61 21.53
C PHE A 187 0.20 -9.62 21.58
N GLY A 188 0.07 -8.85 20.51
CA GLY A 188 -1.10 -8.03 20.17
C GLY A 188 -1.87 -8.62 18.98
N THR A 189 -3.20 -8.47 18.98
CA THR A 189 -4.10 -8.84 17.89
C THR A 189 -5.51 -8.28 18.13
N ALA A 190 -6.30 -8.14 17.06
CA ALA A 190 -7.72 -7.83 17.15
C ALA A 190 -8.61 -9.04 17.50
N LEU A 191 -8.08 -10.28 17.45
CA LEU A 191 -8.85 -11.48 17.77
C LEU A 191 -9.14 -11.63 19.27
N GLU A 192 -10.36 -12.02 19.60
CA GLU A 192 -10.75 -12.29 20.99
C GLU A 192 -10.25 -13.66 21.45
N THR A 193 -9.47 -13.69 22.54
CA THR A 193 -9.00 -14.94 23.16
C THR A 193 -10.17 -15.70 23.79
N ALA A 194 -10.30 -16.99 23.47
CA ALA A 194 -11.24 -17.91 24.13
C ALA A 194 -10.58 -18.63 25.31
N SER A 195 -9.36 -19.13 25.13
CA SER A 195 -8.59 -19.82 26.17
C SER A 195 -7.10 -19.80 25.88
N ARG A 196 -6.28 -19.99 26.92
CA ARG A 196 -4.83 -20.17 26.80
C ARG A 196 -4.42 -21.42 27.58
N ASP A 197 -3.62 -22.27 26.94
CA ASP A 197 -3.00 -23.46 27.55
C ASP A 197 -1.50 -23.47 27.23
N GLY A 198 -0.67 -23.26 28.25
CA GLY A 198 0.77 -23.07 28.07
C GLY A 198 1.09 -21.95 27.09
N ALA A 199 1.80 -22.28 26.01
CA ALA A 199 2.20 -21.36 24.96
C ALA A 199 1.20 -21.27 23.80
N THR A 200 0.08 -21.99 23.89
CA THR A 200 -0.97 -22.03 22.87
C THR A 200 -2.14 -21.13 23.28
N THR A 201 -2.55 -20.23 22.40
CA THR A 201 -3.77 -19.43 22.56
C THR A 201 -4.80 -19.87 21.53
N THR A 202 -6.01 -20.17 21.99
CA THR A 202 -7.18 -20.43 21.14
C THR A 202 -8.06 -19.19 21.14
N PHE A 203 -8.45 -18.71 19.95
CA PHE A 203 -9.34 -17.57 19.80
C PHE A 203 -10.78 -18.03 19.63
N LYS A 204 -11.72 -17.09 19.80
CA LYS A 204 -13.12 -17.35 19.47
C LYS A 204 -13.26 -17.59 17.97
N PRO A 205 -14.22 -18.44 17.53
CA PRO A 205 -14.49 -18.61 16.11
C PRO A 205 -14.92 -17.29 15.47
N VAL A 206 -14.40 -17.01 14.28
CA VAL A 206 -14.66 -15.81 13.46
C VAL A 206 -14.90 -16.22 12.01
N ASP A 207 -15.45 -15.34 11.18
CA ASP A 207 -15.44 -15.58 9.73
C ASP A 207 -14.03 -15.39 9.13
N PHE A 208 -13.78 -15.99 7.97
CA PHE A 208 -12.47 -16.00 7.33
C PHE A 208 -11.99 -14.60 6.94
N THR A 209 -12.90 -13.67 6.64
CA THR A 209 -12.55 -12.27 6.37
C THR A 209 -12.00 -11.61 7.62
N THR A 210 -12.70 -11.76 8.75
CA THR A 210 -12.25 -11.24 10.06
C THR A 210 -10.93 -11.87 10.48
N LEU A 211 -10.71 -13.16 10.22
CA LEU A 211 -9.44 -13.84 10.51
C LEU A 211 -8.27 -13.19 9.75
N VAL A 212 -8.39 -13.07 8.43
CA VAL A 212 -7.34 -12.48 7.57
C VAL A 212 -7.07 -11.02 7.96
N ASP A 213 -8.10 -10.29 8.37
CA ASP A 213 -7.99 -8.90 8.79
C ASP A 213 -7.62 -8.71 10.27
N SER A 214 -7.09 -9.75 10.94
CA SER A 214 -6.69 -9.70 12.36
C SER A 214 -5.32 -10.37 12.60
N PRO A 215 -4.21 -9.81 12.08
CA PRO A 215 -2.87 -10.37 12.25
C PRO A 215 -2.43 -10.40 13.73
N ILE A 216 -1.30 -11.08 13.97
CA ILE A 216 -0.68 -11.18 15.29
C ILE A 216 0.75 -10.65 15.20
N TYR A 217 1.10 -9.70 16.08
CA TYR A 217 2.49 -9.33 16.33
C TYR A 217 2.88 -9.84 17.70
N ALA A 218 3.94 -10.64 17.76
CA ALA A 218 4.36 -11.32 18.98
C ALA A 218 5.86 -11.19 19.21
N GLY A 219 6.28 -11.17 20.46
CA GLY A 219 7.69 -11.15 20.76
C GLY A 219 8.05 -11.38 22.21
N ARG A 220 9.35 -11.57 22.44
CA ARG A 220 9.96 -11.71 23.77
C ARG A 220 9.88 -10.41 24.57
N TYR A 221 9.97 -9.28 23.89
CA TYR A 221 9.91 -7.94 24.50
C TYR A 221 8.64 -7.27 24.00
N PHE A 222 7.63 -7.24 24.87
CA PHE A 222 6.31 -6.75 24.56
C PHE A 222 5.86 -5.73 25.61
N LYS A 223 5.11 -4.72 25.18
CA LYS A 223 4.45 -3.77 26.06
C LYS A 223 3.16 -3.28 25.42
N ARG A 224 2.03 -3.57 26.08
CA ARG A 224 0.74 -2.97 25.76
C ARG A 224 0.54 -1.67 26.54
N VAL A 225 0.11 -0.62 25.87
CA VAL A 225 -0.23 0.67 26.48
C VAL A 225 -1.64 1.11 26.11
N ASP A 226 -2.39 1.57 27.10
CA ASP A 226 -3.74 2.11 26.89
C ASP A 226 -3.71 3.55 26.34
N LEU A 227 -4.31 3.71 25.16
CA LEU A 227 -4.52 4.96 24.45
C LEU A 227 -5.99 5.43 24.44
N THR A 228 -6.88 4.71 25.13
CA THR A 228 -8.34 4.89 25.05
C THR A 228 -8.77 6.33 25.33
N PRO A 229 -9.49 6.98 24.38
CA PRO A 229 -10.15 8.25 24.63
C PRO A 229 -11.15 8.13 25.79
N ALA A 230 -11.27 9.17 26.62
CA ALA A 230 -12.22 9.17 27.73
C ALA A 230 -13.66 8.90 27.24
N GLY A 231 -14.25 7.78 27.68
CA GLY A 231 -15.60 7.35 27.28
C GLY A 231 -15.72 6.77 25.86
N GLY A 232 -14.60 6.56 25.16
CA GLY A 232 -14.56 5.92 23.84
C GLY A 232 -14.32 4.41 23.90
N ALA A 233 -14.36 3.77 22.73
CA ALA A 233 -13.96 2.38 22.56
C ALA A 233 -12.47 2.18 22.90
N PRO A 234 -12.06 1.02 23.44
CA PRO A 234 -10.67 0.75 23.79
C PRO A 234 -9.72 0.91 22.60
N VAL A 235 -8.58 1.56 22.85
CA VAL A 235 -7.49 1.68 21.87
C VAL A 235 -6.18 1.34 22.57
N HIS A 236 -5.43 0.40 22.01
CA HIS A 236 -4.14 -0.06 22.56
C HIS A 236 -3.00 0.19 21.60
N LEU A 237 -1.83 0.48 22.15
CA LEU A 237 -0.55 0.41 21.46
C LEU A 237 0.20 -0.83 21.94
N ASP A 238 0.36 -1.79 21.03
CA ASP A 238 1.02 -3.07 21.27
C ASP A 238 2.43 -3.05 20.71
N VAL A 239 3.39 -2.66 21.56
CA VAL A 239 4.79 -2.52 21.14
C VAL A 239 5.53 -3.85 21.29
N VAL A 240 6.11 -4.33 20.19
CA VAL A 240 7.07 -5.44 20.17
C VAL A 240 8.42 -4.88 19.74
N ALA A 241 9.52 -5.23 20.41
CA ALA A 241 10.81 -4.60 20.11
C ALA A 241 12.00 -5.57 20.16
N ASP A 242 13.12 -5.16 19.55
CA ASP A 242 14.35 -5.97 19.46
C ASP A 242 15.11 -6.11 20.79
N ALA A 243 14.83 -5.23 21.74
CA ALA A 243 15.41 -5.22 23.08
C ALA A 243 14.47 -4.50 24.07
N PRO A 244 14.54 -4.79 25.38
CA PRO A 244 13.70 -4.16 26.39
C PRO A 244 13.78 -2.63 26.42
N ARG A 245 14.97 -2.07 26.17
CA ARG A 245 15.23 -0.61 26.20
C ARG A 245 14.42 0.18 25.18
N PHE A 246 13.96 -0.47 24.11
CA PHE A 246 13.15 0.17 23.07
C PHE A 246 11.65 0.23 23.42
N LEU A 247 11.24 -0.42 24.51
CA LEU A 247 9.89 -0.31 25.06
C LEU A 247 9.72 0.90 25.99
N ASP A 248 10.78 1.65 26.26
CA ASP A 248 10.74 2.84 27.11
C ASP A 248 10.06 4.00 26.36
N ILE A 249 8.94 4.46 26.91
CA ILE A 249 8.13 5.55 26.37
C ILE A 249 8.02 6.61 27.46
N SER A 250 8.50 7.82 27.18
CA SER A 250 8.36 8.97 28.09
C SER A 250 6.90 9.39 28.24
N ALA A 251 6.59 10.16 29.29
CA ALA A 251 5.23 10.65 29.53
C ALA A 251 4.75 11.56 28.39
N GLU A 252 5.64 12.39 27.83
CA GLU A 252 5.38 13.32 26.74
C GLU A 252 5.09 12.58 25.43
N GLN A 253 5.91 11.57 25.11
CA GLN A 253 5.67 10.69 23.96
C GLN A 253 4.33 9.97 24.12
N LEU A 254 4.08 9.35 25.27
CA LEU A 254 2.82 8.66 25.50
C LEU A 254 1.61 9.61 25.37
N GLN A 255 1.73 10.85 25.83
CA GLN A 255 0.64 11.82 25.73
C GLN A 255 0.29 12.15 24.28
N VAL A 256 1.26 12.34 23.39
CA VAL A 256 0.95 12.60 21.96
C VAL A 256 0.34 11.38 21.27
N HIS A 257 0.72 10.16 21.67
CA HIS A 257 0.06 8.93 21.19
C HIS A 257 -1.38 8.83 21.69
N ARG A 258 -1.67 9.21 22.93
CA ARG A 258 -3.05 9.30 23.46
C ARG A 258 -3.90 10.36 22.78
N ASN A 259 -3.28 11.44 22.32
CA ASN A 259 -4.00 12.50 21.62
C ASN A 259 -4.48 12.06 20.23
N LEU A 260 -3.80 11.12 19.57
CA LEU A 260 -4.16 10.65 18.24
C LEU A 260 -5.60 10.12 18.16
N PRO A 261 -6.01 9.11 18.94
CA PRO A 261 -7.38 8.61 18.88
C PRO A 261 -8.41 9.65 19.32
N VAL A 262 -8.06 10.54 20.26
CA VAL A 262 -8.94 11.68 20.62
C VAL A 262 -9.20 12.60 19.43
N GLN A 263 -8.17 12.93 18.64
CA GLN A 263 -8.31 13.82 17.49
C GLN A 263 -9.02 13.15 16.31
N ALA A 264 -8.77 11.87 16.06
CA ALA A 264 -9.46 11.10 15.03
C ALA A 264 -10.95 10.95 15.32
N ILE A 265 -11.34 10.59 16.55
CA ILE A 265 -12.76 10.51 16.95
C ILE A 265 -13.45 11.87 16.83
N LYS A 266 -12.77 12.97 17.17
CA LYS A 266 -13.31 14.32 16.97
C LYS A 266 -13.48 14.69 15.50
N LEU A 267 -12.57 14.23 14.62
CA LEU A 267 -12.61 14.46 13.19
C LEU A 267 -13.76 13.69 12.53
N PHE A 268 -13.80 12.37 12.73
CA PHE A 268 -14.76 11.49 12.07
C PHE A 268 -16.12 11.45 12.76
N GLY A 269 -16.17 11.66 14.08
CA GLY A 269 -17.41 11.70 14.84
C GLY A 269 -18.05 10.32 15.09
N SER A 270 -17.35 9.24 14.79
CA SER A 270 -17.76 7.84 15.04
C SER A 270 -16.53 6.95 15.23
N HIS A 271 -16.74 5.68 15.58
CA HIS A 271 -15.77 4.60 15.42
C HIS A 271 -16.43 3.35 14.81
N HIS A 272 -15.65 2.50 14.14
CA HIS A 272 -16.12 1.30 13.44
C HIS A 272 -15.40 0.05 13.92
N TYR A 273 -15.16 -0.03 15.22
CA TYR A 273 -14.43 -1.13 15.86
C TYR A 273 -14.91 -1.31 17.31
N ALA A 274 -14.84 -2.53 17.84
CA ALA A 274 -15.11 -2.82 19.25
C ALA A 274 -13.95 -2.37 20.14
N HIS A 275 -12.74 -2.60 19.66
CA HIS A 275 -11.47 -2.09 20.17
C HIS A 275 -10.51 -1.93 18.98
N TYR A 276 -9.45 -1.14 19.15
CA TYR A 276 -8.42 -0.99 18.12
C TYR A 276 -7.02 -1.26 18.68
N ASP A 277 -6.23 -2.09 18.01
CA ASP A 277 -4.87 -2.44 18.44
C ASP A 277 -3.85 -2.00 17.38
N PHE A 278 -3.02 -1.02 17.72
CA PHE A 278 -1.83 -0.70 16.93
C PHE A 278 -0.76 -1.76 17.19
N LEU A 279 -0.57 -2.67 16.24
CA LEU A 279 0.48 -3.69 16.29
C LEU A 279 1.77 -3.03 15.84
N PHE A 280 2.64 -2.69 16.79
CA PHE A 280 3.77 -1.80 16.55
C PHE A 280 5.12 -2.49 16.78
N SER A 281 5.79 -2.91 15.71
CA SER A 281 7.14 -3.46 15.77
C SER A 281 8.20 -2.37 15.68
N LEU A 282 9.15 -2.41 16.61
CA LEU A 282 10.36 -1.59 16.65
C LEU A 282 11.58 -2.48 16.41
N SER A 283 12.04 -2.54 15.16
CA SER A 283 13.10 -3.45 14.73
C SER A 283 13.89 -2.95 13.53
N ASP A 284 15.18 -3.28 13.50
CA ASP A 284 16.05 -3.15 12.32
C ASP A 284 16.26 -4.49 11.60
N VAL A 285 15.57 -5.55 12.04
CA VAL A 285 15.71 -6.92 11.53
C VAL A 285 14.39 -7.43 10.95
N LEU A 286 13.30 -7.34 11.72
CA LEU A 286 11.96 -7.64 11.23
C LEU A 286 11.61 -6.63 10.13
N GLY A 287 11.05 -7.09 9.02
CA GLY A 287 10.58 -6.22 7.96
C GLY A 287 9.56 -5.21 8.49
N GLY A 288 9.78 -3.93 8.18
CA GLY A 288 8.79 -2.89 8.48
C GLY A 288 7.62 -2.94 7.49
N ASN A 289 6.40 -2.75 8.00
CA ASN A 289 5.18 -2.66 7.20
C ASN A 289 4.28 -1.51 7.69
N GLY A 290 3.41 -1.01 6.82
CA GLY A 290 2.27 -0.18 7.15
C GLY A 290 1.07 -0.80 6.45
N LEU A 291 0.23 -1.49 7.20
CA LEU A 291 -0.94 -2.16 6.66
C LEU A 291 -2.11 -2.01 7.62
N GLU A 292 -3.19 -1.50 7.07
CA GLU A 292 -4.40 -1.22 7.80
C GLU A 292 -5.27 -2.47 7.94
N HIS A 293 -5.99 -2.58 9.05
CA HIS A 293 -7.05 -3.54 9.28
C HIS A 293 -8.25 -2.86 9.94
N HIS A 294 -9.40 -3.54 9.98
CA HIS A 294 -10.63 -2.94 10.48
C HIS A 294 -10.53 -2.54 11.96
N GLN A 295 -9.89 -3.40 12.76
CA GLN A 295 -9.76 -3.24 14.22
C GLN A 295 -8.30 -3.28 14.70
N SER A 296 -7.34 -3.18 13.78
CA SER A 296 -5.92 -3.10 14.11
C SER A 296 -5.16 -2.48 12.95
N SER A 297 -3.87 -2.23 13.13
CA SER A 297 -2.95 -2.02 12.02
C SER A 297 -1.60 -2.63 12.30
N GLU A 298 -0.92 -3.09 11.27
CA GLU A 298 0.50 -3.43 11.28
C GLU A 298 1.31 -2.14 11.09
N ASN A 299 2.24 -1.88 12.00
CA ASN A 299 3.06 -0.68 11.97
C ASN A 299 4.50 -1.11 12.31
N GLY A 300 5.43 -0.93 11.37
CA GLY A 300 6.83 -1.33 11.54
C GLY A 300 7.75 -0.15 11.30
N LEU A 301 8.51 0.20 12.33
CA LEU A 301 9.52 1.25 12.29
C LEU A 301 10.83 0.76 12.93
N GLY A 302 11.87 1.57 12.78
CA GLY A 302 13.20 1.32 13.33
C GLY A 302 13.14 1.20 14.85
N ASP A 303 14.09 0.43 15.39
CA ASP A 303 14.08 0.10 16.81
C ASP A 303 14.17 1.36 17.72
N ASP A 304 14.72 2.45 17.18
CA ASP A 304 15.00 3.70 17.86
C ASP A 304 13.85 4.72 17.89
N TYR A 305 12.65 4.39 17.40
CA TYR A 305 11.50 5.32 17.31
C TYR A 305 11.27 6.17 18.56
N PHE A 306 11.27 5.56 19.75
CA PHE A 306 11.11 6.29 21.02
C PHE A 306 12.43 6.86 21.57
N SER A 307 13.56 6.16 21.38
CA SER A 307 14.84 6.55 21.98
C SER A 307 15.55 7.69 21.24
N ALA A 308 15.32 7.81 19.93
CA ALA A 308 15.84 8.87 19.06
C ALA A 308 14.71 9.81 18.62
N TRP A 309 13.76 10.09 19.52
CA TRP A 309 12.58 10.89 19.24
C TRP A 309 12.94 12.14 18.46
N ASP A 310 13.76 13.03 18.99
CA ASP A 310 14.09 14.32 18.36
C ASP A 310 14.80 14.22 16.99
N GLU A 311 15.16 13.02 16.53
CA GLU A 311 15.79 12.75 15.24
C GLU A 311 14.85 12.03 14.26
N ASN A 312 13.74 11.46 14.74
CA ASN A 312 12.84 10.60 13.96
C ASN A 312 11.45 11.22 13.73
N ALA A 313 11.36 12.55 13.63
CA ALA A 313 10.07 13.18 13.33
C ALA A 313 9.42 12.62 12.05
N PRO A 314 10.15 12.42 10.94
CA PRO A 314 9.53 11.99 9.70
C PRO A 314 8.78 10.64 9.77
N ASP A 315 9.07 9.75 10.74
CA ASP A 315 8.45 8.41 10.86
C ASP A 315 7.14 8.40 11.67
N ARG A 316 6.77 9.54 12.27
CA ARG A 316 5.64 9.61 13.21
C ARG A 316 4.28 9.76 12.56
N ASP A 317 4.19 9.78 11.23
CA ASP A 317 2.90 9.84 10.53
C ASP A 317 2.24 8.47 10.31
N LEU A 318 3.01 7.38 10.36
CA LEU A 318 2.53 6.02 10.11
C LEU A 318 1.29 5.67 10.93
N LEU A 319 1.35 5.78 12.27
CA LEU A 319 0.20 5.41 13.12
C LEU A 319 -1.07 6.21 12.80
N ALA A 320 -0.92 7.49 12.43
CA ALA A 320 -2.06 8.34 12.10
C ALA A 320 -2.66 7.99 10.74
N HIS A 321 -1.81 7.61 9.77
CA HIS A 321 -2.21 7.08 8.47
C HIS A 321 -3.00 5.78 8.66
N GLU A 322 -2.40 4.79 9.31
CA GLU A 322 -3.04 3.48 9.47
C GLU A 322 -4.33 3.54 10.27
N TYR A 323 -4.39 4.38 11.31
CA TYR A 323 -5.62 4.53 12.09
C TYR A 323 -6.78 5.14 11.30
N THR A 324 -6.46 6.08 10.41
CA THR A 324 -7.47 6.72 9.55
C THR A 324 -8.20 5.70 8.68
N HIS A 325 -7.51 4.63 8.29
CA HIS A 325 -8.09 3.61 7.43
C HIS A 325 -9.22 2.79 8.05
N SER A 326 -9.32 2.76 9.39
CA SER A 326 -10.49 2.19 10.05
C SER A 326 -11.79 2.84 9.54
N TRP A 327 -11.77 4.14 9.26
CA TRP A 327 -12.85 4.86 8.60
C TRP A 327 -12.80 4.80 7.08
N ASN A 328 -11.65 5.15 6.51
CA ASN A 328 -11.45 5.26 5.05
C ASN A 328 -10.67 4.08 4.50
N GLY A 329 -11.39 3.08 4.01
CA GLY A 329 -10.84 1.90 3.36
C GLY A 329 -11.37 0.61 3.96
N LYS A 330 -11.37 0.53 5.30
CA LYS A 330 -11.89 -0.64 6.01
C LYS A 330 -13.40 -0.56 6.22
N PHE A 331 -13.93 0.53 6.80
CA PHE A 331 -15.39 0.74 6.88
C PHE A 331 -15.96 1.32 5.58
N ARG A 332 -15.61 2.55 5.19
CA ARG A 332 -16.01 3.12 3.89
C ARG A 332 -15.03 2.64 2.83
N ARG A 333 -15.47 1.85 1.86
CA ARG A 333 -14.59 1.26 0.83
C ARG A 333 -15.07 1.61 -0.59
N PRO A 334 -14.18 1.86 -1.56
CA PRO A 334 -14.59 1.91 -2.96
C PRO A 334 -15.37 0.65 -3.38
N ALA A 335 -16.41 0.83 -4.18
CA ALA A 335 -17.31 -0.25 -4.54
C ALA A 335 -16.65 -1.35 -5.39
N ASP A 336 -15.71 -0.98 -6.25
CA ASP A 336 -14.92 -1.88 -7.09
C ASP A 336 -13.76 -2.56 -6.37
N LEU A 337 -13.30 -1.99 -5.24
CA LEU A 337 -12.29 -2.58 -4.37
C LEU A 337 -12.87 -3.67 -3.45
N TRP A 338 -14.17 -3.60 -3.15
CA TRP A 338 -14.82 -4.63 -2.34
C TRP A 338 -14.99 -5.94 -3.13
N THR A 339 -14.45 -7.03 -2.59
CA THR A 339 -14.56 -8.36 -3.19
C THR A 339 -15.14 -9.37 -2.17
N PRO A 340 -15.86 -10.41 -2.63
CA PRO A 340 -16.43 -11.43 -1.76
C PRO A 340 -15.39 -12.45 -1.27
N THR A 341 -14.22 -12.52 -1.90
CA THR A 341 -13.10 -13.40 -1.49
C THR A 341 -11.75 -12.77 -1.82
N PHE A 342 -10.69 -13.36 -1.29
CA PHE A 342 -9.30 -12.98 -1.53
C PHE A 342 -8.73 -13.50 -2.86
N ASN A 343 -9.54 -14.13 -3.71
CA ASN A 343 -9.14 -14.65 -5.01
C ASN A 343 -9.99 -14.07 -6.16
N VAL A 344 -10.79 -13.04 -5.87
CA VAL A 344 -11.42 -12.18 -6.87
C VAL A 344 -10.56 -10.92 -7.01
N PRO A 345 -10.19 -10.52 -8.24
CA PRO A 345 -9.43 -9.28 -8.47
C PRO A 345 -10.14 -8.04 -7.91
N MET A 346 -9.35 -7.12 -7.35
CA MET A 346 -9.83 -5.83 -6.86
C MET A 346 -9.77 -4.76 -7.96
N GLY A 347 -10.74 -3.85 -7.97
CA GLY A 347 -10.70 -2.62 -8.78
C GLY A 347 -10.22 -1.44 -7.93
N ASP A 348 -9.14 -0.81 -8.38
CA ASP A 348 -8.42 0.21 -7.59
C ASP A 348 -8.80 1.65 -7.98
N SER A 349 -9.91 1.87 -8.68
CA SER A 349 -10.21 3.14 -9.39
C SER A 349 -10.28 4.37 -8.47
N LEU A 350 -10.57 4.18 -7.17
CA LEU A 350 -10.67 5.25 -6.17
C LEU A 350 -9.58 5.20 -5.08
N LEU A 351 -8.41 4.61 -5.35
CA LEU A 351 -7.30 4.66 -4.37
C LEU A 351 -6.83 6.08 -4.05
N TRP A 352 -7.05 7.08 -4.92
CA TRP A 352 -6.79 8.48 -4.56
C TRP A 352 -7.74 9.04 -3.47
N VAL A 353 -8.89 8.38 -3.24
CA VAL A 353 -9.75 8.61 -2.07
C VAL A 353 -9.27 7.74 -0.91
N TYR A 354 -9.16 6.42 -1.12
CA TYR A 354 -8.75 5.46 -0.09
C TYR A 354 -7.40 5.83 0.55
N GLU A 355 -6.37 5.97 -0.27
CA GLU A 355 -4.99 6.21 0.16
C GLU A 355 -4.64 7.68 0.12
N GLY A 356 -5.03 8.38 -0.96
CA GLY A 356 -4.71 9.80 -1.09
C GLY A 356 -5.36 10.68 -0.03
N GLN A 357 -6.62 10.42 0.33
CA GLN A 357 -7.27 11.16 1.42
C GLN A 357 -6.75 10.71 2.79
N THR A 358 -6.41 9.43 2.94
CA THR A 358 -5.82 8.93 4.18
C THR A 358 -4.45 9.53 4.42
N GLN A 359 -3.61 9.67 3.40
CA GLN A 359 -2.33 10.39 3.50
C GLN A 359 -2.52 11.85 3.91
N TYR A 360 -3.56 12.52 3.41
CA TYR A 360 -3.94 13.86 3.87
C TYR A 360 -4.29 13.86 5.36
N TRP A 361 -5.17 12.96 5.79
CA TRP A 361 -5.58 12.89 7.19
C TRP A 361 -4.47 12.43 8.12
N GLY A 362 -3.58 11.54 7.69
CA GLY A 362 -2.38 11.13 8.42
C GLY A 362 -1.57 12.34 8.83
N TYR A 363 -1.13 13.16 7.87
CA TYR A 363 -0.39 14.40 8.15
C TYR A 363 -1.15 15.36 9.08
N VAL A 364 -2.46 15.51 8.86
CA VAL A 364 -3.29 16.40 9.68
C VAL A 364 -3.41 15.88 11.11
N LEU A 365 -3.66 14.60 11.31
CA LEU A 365 -3.83 13.98 12.63
C LEU A 365 -2.51 13.89 13.38
N THR A 366 -1.39 13.59 12.72
CA THR A 366 -0.04 13.64 13.32
C THR A 366 0.26 15.01 13.91
N ALA A 367 -0.07 16.08 13.17
CA ALA A 367 0.09 17.44 13.67
C ALA A 367 -0.92 17.79 14.77
N ARG A 368 -2.20 17.42 14.63
CA ARG A 368 -3.25 17.67 15.64
C ARG A 368 -2.98 16.93 16.96
N ALA A 369 -2.39 15.75 16.91
CA ALA A 369 -2.01 14.96 18.07
C ALA A 369 -0.79 15.54 18.80
N GLY A 370 -0.01 16.38 18.13
CA GLY A 370 1.25 16.95 18.62
C GLY A 370 2.47 16.07 18.37
N MET A 371 2.33 15.00 17.58
CA MET A 371 3.46 14.16 17.15
C MET A 371 4.39 14.93 16.20
N TRP A 372 3.81 15.81 15.38
CA TRP A 372 4.52 16.85 14.64
C TRP A 372 4.22 18.23 15.20
N THR A 373 5.25 19.06 15.25
CA THR A 373 5.08 20.50 15.38
C THR A 373 4.48 21.08 14.09
N PRO A 374 3.84 22.26 14.15
CA PRO A 374 3.37 22.96 12.95
C PRO A 374 4.45 23.19 11.89
N GLN A 375 5.72 23.35 12.30
CA GLN A 375 6.82 23.51 11.36
C GLN A 375 7.17 22.19 10.67
N GLN A 376 7.26 21.08 11.42
CA GLN A 376 7.52 19.75 10.84
C GLN A 376 6.44 19.36 9.82
N PHE A 377 5.16 19.62 10.11
CA PHE A 377 4.09 19.44 9.13
C PHE A 377 4.32 20.24 7.84
N ARG A 378 4.71 21.51 7.95
CA ARG A 378 4.98 22.36 6.77
C ARG A 378 6.20 21.90 6.00
N ASP A 379 7.24 21.44 6.68
CA ASP A 379 8.46 20.92 6.06
C ASP A 379 8.15 19.62 5.29
N ALA A 380 7.39 18.70 5.90
CA ALA A 380 6.92 17.47 5.25
C ALA A 380 6.06 17.78 4.00
N LEU A 381 5.13 18.75 4.12
CA LEU A 381 4.31 19.19 3.00
C LEU A 381 5.14 19.90 1.92
N ALA A 382 6.19 20.65 2.27
CA ALA A 382 7.11 21.25 1.31
C ALA A 382 7.84 20.19 0.48
N MET A 383 8.35 19.13 1.13
CA MET A 383 8.99 18.01 0.44
C MET A 383 8.03 17.31 -0.52
N THR A 384 6.79 17.08 -0.08
CA THR A 384 5.71 16.52 -0.93
C THR A 384 5.42 17.43 -2.12
N ALA A 385 5.20 18.73 -1.88
CA ALA A 385 4.90 19.69 -2.93
C ALA A 385 6.05 19.80 -3.95
N ALA A 386 7.31 19.77 -3.50
CA ALA A 386 8.48 19.81 -4.39
C ALA A 386 8.54 18.63 -5.35
N ASN A 387 8.09 17.46 -4.91
CA ASN A 387 7.99 16.28 -5.76
C ASN A 387 7.02 16.48 -6.93
N TYR A 388 5.89 17.13 -6.69
CA TYR A 388 4.92 17.47 -7.74
C TYR A 388 5.28 18.73 -8.54
N ASP A 389 6.10 19.63 -7.98
CA ASP A 389 6.66 20.78 -8.72
C ASP A 389 7.67 20.32 -9.78
N ARG A 390 8.52 19.35 -9.45
CA ARG A 390 9.70 19.04 -10.28
C ARG A 390 9.92 17.59 -10.65
N ASN A 391 9.61 16.64 -9.77
CA ASN A 391 10.02 15.24 -9.92
C ASN A 391 8.90 14.30 -10.39
N ARG A 392 7.85 14.85 -11.01
CA ARG A 392 6.73 14.10 -11.58
C ARG A 392 6.37 14.58 -12.99
N ALA A 393 7.38 14.61 -13.86
CA ALA A 393 7.20 14.92 -15.27
C ALA A 393 6.29 13.91 -16.01
N GLY A 394 6.11 12.71 -15.45
CA GLY A 394 5.19 11.69 -15.97
C GLY A 394 3.73 12.13 -16.07
N PHE A 395 3.30 13.13 -15.28
CA PHE A 395 1.95 13.66 -15.38
C PHE A 395 1.61 14.28 -16.75
N ARG A 396 2.62 14.57 -17.59
CA ARG A 396 2.41 15.02 -18.98
C ARG A 396 1.72 13.99 -19.89
N TRP A 397 1.70 12.72 -19.50
CA TRP A 397 1.11 11.65 -20.31
C TRP A 397 0.22 10.69 -19.52
N ARG A 398 0.32 10.68 -18.19
CA ARG A 398 -0.39 9.76 -17.30
C ARG A 398 -1.20 10.54 -16.27
N SER A 399 -2.45 10.14 -16.03
CA SER A 399 -3.32 10.76 -15.02
C SER A 399 -2.96 10.28 -13.61
N LEU A 400 -3.50 10.94 -12.58
CA LEU A 400 -3.36 10.45 -11.21
C LEU A 400 -4.12 9.13 -11.03
N GLU A 401 -5.30 9.00 -11.61
CA GLU A 401 -6.08 7.78 -11.50
C GLU A 401 -5.39 6.58 -12.17
N ASP A 402 -4.71 6.74 -13.30
CA ASP A 402 -4.03 5.60 -13.92
C ASP A 402 -2.93 5.01 -13.02
N THR A 403 -2.35 5.81 -12.12
CA THR A 403 -1.38 5.33 -11.13
C THR A 403 -1.99 4.38 -10.10
N THR A 404 -3.32 4.34 -9.94
CA THR A 404 -3.96 3.39 -9.01
C THR A 404 -3.80 1.94 -9.43
N ASN A 405 -3.46 1.69 -10.69
CA ASN A 405 -3.15 0.34 -11.20
C ASN A 405 -1.71 -0.10 -10.88
N ASP A 406 -0.84 0.78 -10.37
CA ASP A 406 0.57 0.46 -10.14
C ASP A 406 0.84 -0.69 -9.15
N PRO A 407 0.05 -0.89 -8.07
CA PRO A 407 0.20 -2.07 -7.22
C PRO A 407 0.09 -3.37 -8.01
N THR A 408 -0.81 -3.44 -8.98
CA THR A 408 -1.01 -4.64 -9.82
C THR A 408 -0.05 -4.70 -11.01
N ALA A 409 0.35 -3.57 -11.58
CA ALA A 409 1.22 -3.52 -12.75
C ALA A 409 2.70 -3.73 -12.38
N ALA A 410 3.14 -3.12 -11.28
CA ALA A 410 4.53 -3.14 -10.84
C ALA A 410 4.78 -4.06 -9.65
N HIS A 411 3.76 -4.47 -8.90
CA HIS A 411 3.91 -5.25 -7.65
C HIS A 411 4.95 -4.61 -6.70
N ARG A 412 4.93 -3.27 -6.60
CA ARG A 412 5.88 -2.45 -5.85
C ARG A 412 7.36 -2.69 -6.20
N ALA A 413 7.64 -3.32 -7.34
CA ALA A 413 9.00 -3.51 -7.82
C ALA A 413 9.67 -2.16 -8.16
N PRO A 414 11.01 -2.06 -8.04
CA PRO A 414 11.73 -0.87 -8.45
C PRO A 414 11.48 -0.51 -9.92
N LEU A 415 11.12 0.75 -10.18
CA LEU A 415 10.88 1.28 -11.52
C LEU A 415 12.03 2.19 -11.97
N PRO A 416 12.59 1.99 -13.19
CA PRO A 416 13.60 2.90 -13.72
C PRO A 416 12.97 4.24 -14.14
N TYR A 417 13.70 5.35 -14.04
CA TYR A 417 13.18 6.69 -14.38
C TYR A 417 11.82 7.00 -13.73
N ARG A 418 11.74 6.84 -12.40
CA ARG A 418 10.49 7.00 -11.63
C ARG A 418 9.87 8.39 -11.82
N SER A 419 10.68 9.43 -12.01
CA SER A 419 10.19 10.78 -12.35
C SER A 419 9.34 10.85 -13.63
N TRP A 420 9.49 9.89 -14.54
CA TRP A 420 8.74 9.76 -15.81
C TRP A 420 7.69 8.66 -15.79
N GLN A 421 8.03 7.46 -15.30
CA GLN A 421 7.09 6.32 -15.22
C GLN A 421 6.04 6.53 -14.13
N MET A 422 6.40 7.28 -13.08
CA MET A 422 5.64 7.40 -11.85
C MET A 422 5.48 6.04 -11.16
N SER A 423 4.83 6.05 -10.01
CA SER A 423 4.43 4.83 -9.29
C SER A 423 3.13 5.19 -8.58
N GLU A 424 2.89 4.67 -7.38
CA GLU A 424 1.71 4.89 -6.51
C GLU A 424 1.50 6.37 -6.10
N ASP A 425 1.52 7.30 -7.04
CA ASP A 425 1.43 8.75 -6.85
C ASP A 425 -0.01 9.16 -6.50
N TYR A 426 -1.00 8.27 -6.62
CA TYR A 426 -2.33 8.43 -6.04
C TYR A 426 -2.29 8.64 -4.51
N TYR A 427 -1.22 8.24 -3.80
CA TYR A 427 -0.99 8.61 -2.39
C TYR A 427 -0.73 10.12 -2.24
N SER A 428 0.50 10.57 -2.45
CA SER A 428 0.83 11.97 -2.15
C SER A 428 0.25 12.95 -3.19
N GLY A 429 -0.10 12.50 -4.39
CA GLY A 429 -0.79 13.30 -5.39
C GLY A 429 -2.25 13.47 -4.98
N GLY A 430 -2.89 12.40 -4.51
CA GLY A 430 -4.21 12.45 -3.89
C GLY A 430 -4.23 13.35 -2.65
N GLN A 431 -3.20 13.29 -1.79
CA GLN A 431 -3.03 14.21 -0.66
C GLN A 431 -3.09 15.69 -1.11
N MET A 432 -2.41 16.03 -2.21
CA MET A 432 -2.44 17.38 -2.77
C MET A 432 -3.81 17.75 -3.36
N VAL A 433 -4.53 16.79 -3.96
CA VAL A 433 -5.93 16.98 -4.38
C VAL A 433 -6.80 17.32 -3.18
N TRP A 434 -6.70 16.58 -2.08
CA TRP A 434 -7.53 16.79 -0.89
C TRP A 434 -7.20 18.08 -0.13
N LEU A 435 -5.93 18.50 -0.13
CA LEU A 435 -5.56 19.84 0.33
C LEU A 435 -6.25 20.93 -0.50
N ALA A 436 -6.33 20.76 -1.82
CA ALA A 436 -7.02 21.69 -2.70
C ALA A 436 -8.55 21.69 -2.47
N VAL A 437 -9.14 20.54 -2.15
CA VAL A 437 -10.56 20.43 -1.78
C VAL A 437 -10.83 21.14 -0.45
N ASP A 438 -10.03 20.93 0.59
CA ASP A 438 -10.23 21.61 1.89
C ASP A 438 -10.08 23.14 1.74
N ALA A 439 -9.04 23.60 1.03
CA ALA A 439 -8.85 25.02 0.75
C ALA A 439 -10.06 25.62 0.00
N LYS A 440 -10.63 24.89 -0.97
CA LYS A 440 -11.81 25.32 -1.74
C LYS A 440 -13.07 25.39 -0.88
N LEU A 441 -13.33 24.36 -0.05
CA LEU A 441 -14.45 24.34 0.91
C LEU A 441 -14.40 25.56 1.83
N ARG A 442 -13.21 25.87 2.36
CA ARG A 442 -12.98 27.03 3.22
C ARG A 442 -13.15 28.34 2.46
N ALA A 443 -12.66 28.44 1.23
CA ALA A 443 -12.79 29.65 0.44
C ALA A 443 -14.26 30.01 0.15
N ILE A 444 -15.06 29.04 -0.33
CA ILE A 444 -16.48 29.27 -0.65
C ILE A 444 -17.28 29.59 0.63
N SER A 445 -17.03 28.86 1.70
CA SER A 445 -17.78 29.00 2.96
C SER A 445 -17.29 30.15 3.86
N GLY A 446 -16.29 30.93 3.44
CA GLY A 446 -15.66 31.93 4.30
C GLY A 446 -15.02 31.33 5.57
N GLY A 447 -14.54 30.09 5.49
CA GLY A 447 -13.90 29.33 6.56
C GLY A 447 -14.85 28.65 7.55
N ARG A 448 -16.16 28.66 7.28
CA ARG A 448 -17.18 28.01 8.15
C ARG A 448 -17.29 26.50 7.93
N LYS A 449 -16.93 26.03 6.73
CA LYS A 449 -16.93 24.62 6.34
C LYS A 449 -15.54 24.21 5.87
N SER A 450 -15.23 22.93 6.07
CA SER A 450 -13.94 22.34 5.75
C SER A 450 -14.08 20.85 5.43
N LEU A 451 -12.98 20.21 5.07
CA LEU A 451 -12.98 18.76 4.85
C LEU A 451 -13.32 17.97 6.13
N ASP A 452 -13.17 18.54 7.33
CA ASP A 452 -13.67 17.91 8.57
C ASP A 452 -15.19 17.73 8.56
N ASP A 453 -15.95 18.69 8.01
CA ASP A 453 -17.42 18.56 7.91
C ASP A 453 -17.80 17.41 6.97
N VAL A 454 -17.04 17.25 5.88
CA VAL A 454 -17.21 16.16 4.90
C VAL A 454 -16.84 14.84 5.55
N ALA A 455 -15.72 14.79 6.28
CA ALA A 455 -15.27 13.57 6.95
C ALA A 455 -16.32 13.07 7.93
N LYS A 456 -16.87 13.96 8.74
CA LYS A 456 -17.94 13.63 9.69
C LYS A 456 -19.23 13.18 9.00
N ALA A 457 -19.60 13.80 7.88
CA ALA A 457 -20.82 13.43 7.15
C ALA A 457 -20.68 12.11 6.36
N PHE A 458 -19.49 11.82 5.84
CA PHE A 458 -19.25 10.70 4.92
C PHE A 458 -18.73 9.44 5.61
N PHE A 459 -17.81 9.61 6.58
CA PHE A 459 -17.18 8.50 7.32
C PHE A 459 -17.80 8.29 8.71
N GLY A 460 -18.41 9.35 9.28
CA GLY A 460 -19.02 9.33 10.62
C GLY A 460 -20.40 8.66 10.72
N VAL A 461 -20.82 7.93 9.69
CA VAL A 461 -22.13 7.27 9.60
C VAL A 461 -22.10 5.90 10.25
N ASP A 462 -23.24 5.42 10.75
CA ASP A 462 -23.42 4.05 11.28
C ASP A 462 -22.43 3.69 12.41
N ASP A 463 -22.28 4.59 13.39
CA ASP A 463 -21.37 4.44 14.54
C ASP A 463 -21.45 3.06 15.21
N GLY A 464 -20.27 2.44 15.39
CA GLY A 464 -20.09 1.09 15.94
C GLY A 464 -20.28 -0.06 14.93
N SER A 465 -20.60 0.21 13.66
CA SER A 465 -20.78 -0.83 12.65
C SER A 465 -19.44 -1.37 12.13
N PHE A 466 -19.35 -2.69 11.97
CA PHE A 466 -18.20 -3.34 11.30
C PHE A 466 -18.49 -3.69 9.84
N ALA A 467 -19.73 -3.48 9.39
CA ALA A 467 -20.13 -3.81 8.03
C ALA A 467 -19.55 -2.79 7.04
N VAL A 468 -18.79 -3.30 6.06
CA VAL A 468 -18.25 -2.47 4.98
C VAL A 468 -19.39 -1.75 4.25
N LYS A 469 -19.25 -0.43 4.11
CA LYS A 469 -20.20 0.41 3.39
C LYS A 469 -19.53 0.98 2.15
N THR A 470 -19.88 0.43 0.99
CA THR A 470 -19.22 0.82 -0.26
C THR A 470 -19.58 2.24 -0.70
N TYR A 471 -18.73 2.82 -1.56
CA TYR A 471 -18.97 4.11 -2.20
C TYR A 471 -18.43 4.16 -3.63
N THR A 472 -19.03 5.04 -4.42
CA THR A 472 -18.65 5.38 -5.79
C THR A 472 -18.11 6.81 -5.87
N PHE A 473 -17.63 7.22 -7.04
CA PHE A 473 -17.25 8.61 -7.30
C PHE A 473 -18.41 9.59 -7.05
N ASP A 474 -19.62 9.22 -7.47
CA ASP A 474 -20.81 10.05 -7.31
C ASP A 474 -21.16 10.25 -5.83
N ASP A 475 -20.94 9.25 -4.98
CA ASP A 475 -21.14 9.38 -3.54
C ASP A 475 -20.14 10.38 -2.92
N VAL A 476 -18.90 10.41 -3.39
CA VAL A 476 -17.87 11.37 -2.96
C VAL A 476 -18.28 12.79 -3.38
N VAL A 477 -18.71 12.96 -4.63
CA VAL A 477 -19.21 14.25 -5.15
C VAL A 477 -20.43 14.72 -4.36
N ALA A 478 -21.40 13.83 -4.11
CA ALA A 478 -22.60 14.15 -3.35
C ALA A 478 -22.29 14.54 -1.89
N ALA A 479 -21.32 13.88 -1.26
CA ALA A 479 -20.89 14.22 0.09
C ALA A 479 -20.26 15.62 0.17
N LEU A 480 -19.44 15.99 -0.82
CA LEU A 480 -18.86 17.32 -0.92
C LEU A 480 -19.93 18.39 -1.17
N ASP A 481 -20.83 18.14 -2.11
CA ASP A 481 -21.91 19.07 -2.48
C ASP A 481 -22.87 19.31 -1.31
N GLY A 482 -23.16 18.27 -0.52
CA GLY A 482 -23.98 18.36 0.69
C GLY A 482 -23.39 19.25 1.79
N VAL A 483 -22.07 19.48 1.80
CA VAL A 483 -21.40 20.38 2.75
C VAL A 483 -21.32 21.81 2.20
N VAL A 484 -20.92 21.96 0.94
CA VAL A 484 -20.88 23.23 0.21
C VAL A 484 -21.21 22.95 -1.25
N HIS A 485 -22.28 23.57 -1.76
CA HIS A 485 -22.64 23.44 -3.17
C HIS A 485 -21.55 24.01 -4.09
N TYR A 486 -21.05 23.17 -4.99
CA TYR A 486 -20.05 23.51 -6.00
C TYR A 486 -19.99 22.39 -7.05
N ASP A 487 -19.44 22.68 -8.23
CA ASP A 487 -19.18 21.65 -9.24
C ASP A 487 -17.95 20.81 -8.84
N TRP A 488 -18.16 19.90 -7.88
CA TRP A 488 -17.11 19.02 -7.37
C TRP A 488 -16.67 17.97 -8.38
N ALA A 489 -17.59 17.53 -9.25
CA ALA A 489 -17.27 16.57 -10.29
C ALA A 489 -16.22 17.14 -11.25
N ASP A 490 -16.45 18.32 -11.83
CA ASP A 490 -15.46 18.98 -12.70
C ASP A 490 -14.15 19.29 -11.96
N TYR A 491 -14.26 19.79 -10.73
CA TYR A 491 -13.10 20.17 -9.92
C TYR A 491 -12.14 19.01 -9.65
N ILE A 492 -12.70 17.83 -9.36
CA ILE A 492 -11.94 16.60 -9.13
C ILE A 492 -11.48 16.02 -10.47
N ASN A 493 -12.33 16.03 -11.50
CA ASN A 493 -11.99 15.49 -12.82
C ASN A 493 -10.71 16.11 -13.40
N ARG A 494 -10.58 17.43 -13.31
CA ARG A 494 -9.37 18.16 -13.74
C ARG A 494 -8.10 17.75 -12.99
N ARG A 495 -8.21 17.23 -11.76
CA ARG A 495 -7.07 16.92 -10.89
C ARG A 495 -6.71 15.45 -10.86
N VAL A 496 -7.66 14.57 -11.15
CA VAL A 496 -7.51 13.13 -10.98
C VAL A 496 -7.41 12.41 -12.31
N TYR A 497 -8.29 12.74 -13.25
CA TYR A 497 -8.47 11.97 -14.50
C TYR A 497 -7.84 12.66 -15.72
N GLN A 498 -7.32 13.88 -15.57
CA GLN A 498 -6.59 14.58 -16.62
C GLN A 498 -5.08 14.50 -16.39
N VAL A 499 -4.33 14.57 -17.50
CA VAL A 499 -2.88 14.81 -17.49
C VAL A 499 -2.59 16.25 -17.07
N ASP A 500 -1.37 16.49 -16.59
CA ASP A 500 -0.90 17.76 -16.03
C ASP A 500 -1.84 18.36 -14.95
N PRO A 501 -2.20 17.59 -13.91
CA PRO A 501 -3.13 18.05 -12.89
C PRO A 501 -2.52 19.20 -12.05
N PRO A 502 -3.32 20.21 -11.66
CA PRO A 502 -2.84 21.38 -10.94
C PRO A 502 -2.65 21.12 -9.43
N LEU A 503 -1.78 20.18 -9.07
CA LEU A 503 -1.62 19.68 -7.70
C LEU A 503 -1.12 20.75 -6.70
N LEU A 504 -0.44 21.79 -7.16
CA LEU A 504 0.05 22.87 -6.28
C LEU A 504 -0.98 23.97 -5.98
N GLU A 505 -2.11 24.03 -6.70
CA GLU A 505 -3.14 25.08 -6.51
C GLU A 505 -3.70 25.06 -5.08
N GLY A 506 -3.81 23.88 -4.45
CA GLY A 506 -4.31 23.75 -3.07
C GLY A 506 -3.39 24.41 -2.03
N LEU A 507 -2.08 24.27 -2.20
CA LEU A 507 -1.09 24.91 -1.34
C LEU A 507 -1.20 26.44 -1.44
N GLN A 508 -1.29 26.97 -2.67
CA GLN A 508 -1.46 28.41 -2.91
C GLN A 508 -2.78 28.93 -2.31
N ALA A 509 -3.88 28.22 -2.52
CA ALA A 509 -5.19 28.54 -1.98
C ALA A 509 -5.22 28.50 -0.43
N SER A 510 -4.31 27.75 0.19
CA SER A 510 -4.15 27.71 1.65
C SER A 510 -3.40 28.91 2.24
N GLY A 511 -2.91 29.82 1.38
CA GLY A 511 -2.15 31.01 1.75
C GLY A 511 -0.65 30.79 1.93
N TRP A 512 -0.12 29.69 1.40
CA TRP A 512 1.29 29.33 1.47
C TRP A 512 1.85 29.12 0.07
N LYS A 513 3.16 29.31 -0.10
CA LYS A 513 3.84 29.02 -1.36
C LYS A 513 5.10 28.22 -1.11
N LEU A 514 5.38 27.32 -2.04
CA LEU A 514 6.64 26.59 -2.12
C LEU A 514 7.75 27.54 -2.60
N VAL A 515 8.88 27.51 -1.92
CA VAL A 515 10.12 28.18 -2.33
C VAL A 515 11.28 27.23 -2.15
N TYR A 516 12.40 27.51 -2.83
CA TYR A 516 13.62 26.74 -2.70
C TYR A 516 14.72 27.62 -2.10
N THR A 517 15.45 27.08 -1.13
CA THR A 517 16.61 27.73 -0.49
C THR A 517 17.84 26.82 -0.56
N ASP A 518 19.02 27.30 -0.16
CA ASP A 518 20.23 26.48 -0.14
C ASP A 518 20.45 25.71 1.18
N GLN A 519 19.50 25.78 2.12
CA GLN A 519 19.56 25.07 3.39
C GLN A 519 18.41 24.06 3.53
N PRO A 520 18.68 22.81 3.93
CA PRO A 520 17.62 21.87 4.26
C PRO A 520 16.92 22.27 5.56
N SER A 521 15.64 21.94 5.67
CA SER A 521 14.90 22.03 6.93
C SER A 521 15.45 21.03 7.96
N VAL A 522 15.08 21.20 9.24
CA VAL A 522 15.45 20.19 10.27
C VAL A 522 14.79 18.85 9.94
N PHE A 523 13.54 18.88 9.48
CA PHE A 523 12.80 17.67 9.09
C PHE A 523 13.47 16.95 7.92
N GLU A 524 13.93 17.67 6.90
CA GLU A 524 14.62 17.07 5.75
C GLU A 524 15.98 16.49 6.14
N LYS A 525 16.73 17.13 7.06
CA LYS A 525 17.97 16.54 7.61
C LYS A 525 17.72 15.23 8.36
N GLN A 526 16.60 15.16 9.10
CA GLN A 526 16.18 13.94 9.79
C GLN A 526 15.80 12.85 8.79
N TYR A 527 15.02 13.20 7.77
CA TYR A 527 14.64 12.29 6.69
C TYR A 527 15.86 11.72 5.97
N ASP A 528 16.81 12.58 5.59
CA ASP A 528 18.09 12.23 4.95
C ASP A 528 19.08 11.54 5.91
N GLY A 529 18.77 11.45 7.21
CA GLY A 529 19.62 10.89 8.26
C GLY A 529 19.18 9.51 8.75
N ARG A 530 18.03 9.01 8.31
CA ARG A 530 17.46 7.73 8.77
C ARG A 530 18.38 6.55 8.50
N HIS A 531 18.36 5.56 9.40
CA HIS A 531 19.18 4.36 9.32
C HIS A 531 18.57 3.20 8.52
N GLN A 532 17.27 3.24 8.21
CA GLN A 532 16.58 2.11 7.58
C GLN A 532 16.93 1.95 6.08
N SER A 533 17.48 0.80 5.74
CA SER A 533 18.09 0.49 4.43
C SER A 533 17.12 0.46 3.24
N ALA A 534 15.86 0.07 3.42
CA ALA A 534 14.96 -0.20 2.30
C ALA A 534 14.50 1.06 1.53
N ARG A 535 14.63 2.26 2.13
CA ARG A 535 14.16 3.53 1.55
C ARG A 535 15.17 4.68 1.65
N HIS A 536 16.37 4.44 2.17
CA HIS A 536 17.35 5.51 2.35
C HIS A 536 17.85 6.05 1.01
N ARG A 537 17.48 7.29 0.70
CA ARG A 537 17.76 7.94 -0.57
C ARG A 537 18.16 9.38 -0.31
N TYR A 538 19.24 9.82 -0.94
CA TYR A 538 19.64 11.23 -0.92
C TYR A 538 19.05 11.96 -2.11
N ASN A 539 18.24 12.96 -1.81
CA ASN A 539 17.49 13.69 -2.82
C ASN A 539 18.24 14.93 -3.30
N PHE A 540 18.69 14.88 -4.55
CA PHE A 540 19.21 16.03 -5.29
C PHE A 540 18.35 16.33 -6.53
N ALA A 541 17.10 15.84 -6.57
CA ALA A 541 16.18 16.00 -7.69
C ALA A 541 15.83 17.49 -7.90
N TRP A 542 15.73 18.26 -6.81
CA TRP A 542 15.50 19.71 -6.88
C TRP A 542 16.74 20.48 -7.33
N SER A 543 17.92 19.87 -7.25
CA SER A 543 19.18 20.49 -7.66
C SER A 543 19.60 19.97 -9.04
N ILE A 544 20.59 19.07 -9.09
CA ILE A 544 21.16 18.55 -10.33
C ILE A 544 20.24 17.51 -11.03
N GLY A 545 19.13 17.10 -10.41
CA GLY A 545 18.17 16.16 -11.00
C GLY A 545 18.51 14.70 -10.75
N LEU A 546 19.04 14.36 -9.57
CA LEU A 546 19.44 13.00 -9.19
C LEU A 546 18.82 12.58 -7.86
N VAL A 547 18.45 11.31 -7.74
CA VAL A 547 18.20 10.66 -6.45
C VAL A 547 19.21 9.53 -6.31
N MET A 548 19.93 9.48 -5.18
CA MET A 548 21.02 8.55 -4.94
C MET A 548 20.64 7.52 -3.87
N ASN A 549 21.09 6.27 -4.03
CA ASN A 549 21.11 5.26 -2.96
C ASN A 549 22.41 5.40 -2.13
N ASP A 550 22.49 4.69 -1.00
CA ASP A 550 23.69 4.66 -0.14
C ASP A 550 24.94 4.09 -0.79
N ASP A 551 24.77 3.10 -1.66
CA ASP A 551 25.85 2.41 -2.37
C ASP A 551 26.42 3.22 -3.56
N ALA A 552 26.14 4.53 -3.60
CA ALA A 552 26.49 5.45 -4.68
C ALA A 552 25.81 5.15 -6.03
N SER A 553 24.87 4.21 -6.09
CA SER A 553 24.06 3.99 -7.29
C SER A 553 22.98 5.08 -7.43
N ILE A 554 22.72 5.45 -8.67
CA ILE A 554 21.69 6.43 -9.03
C ILE A 554 20.34 5.72 -9.02
N ASN A 555 19.49 6.08 -8.05
CA ASN A 555 18.14 5.56 -7.93
C ASN A 555 17.24 6.09 -9.05
N ASP A 556 17.23 7.40 -9.22
CA ASP A 556 16.39 8.09 -10.20
C ASP A 556 17.16 9.25 -10.84
N VAL A 557 16.80 9.54 -12.09
CA VAL A 557 17.27 10.71 -12.82
C VAL A 557 16.04 11.47 -13.26
N LEU A 558 15.97 12.74 -12.86
CA LEU A 558 14.87 13.61 -13.24
C LEU A 558 14.77 13.72 -14.76
N TRP A 559 13.67 13.24 -15.32
CA TRP A 559 13.41 13.27 -16.76
C TRP A 559 13.49 14.69 -17.31
N ASP A 560 14.22 14.88 -18.41
CA ASP A 560 14.57 16.19 -18.99
C ASP A 560 15.31 17.17 -18.03
N GLY A 561 15.73 16.71 -16.86
CA GLY A 561 16.51 17.46 -15.87
C GLY A 561 17.98 17.64 -16.29
N PRO A 562 18.78 18.38 -15.49
CA PRO A 562 20.18 18.67 -15.82
C PRO A 562 21.02 17.40 -16.02
N ALA A 563 20.97 16.46 -15.08
CA ALA A 563 21.71 15.20 -15.18
C ALA A 563 21.21 14.33 -16.36
N PHE A 564 19.90 14.25 -16.59
CA PHE A 564 19.34 13.52 -17.74
C PHE A 564 19.87 14.06 -19.07
N LYS A 565 19.82 15.39 -19.26
CA LYS A 565 20.33 16.06 -20.47
C LYS A 565 21.82 15.84 -20.70
N ALA A 566 22.60 15.64 -19.63
CA ALA A 566 24.00 15.29 -19.72
C ALA A 566 24.25 13.81 -20.09
N GLY A 567 23.20 12.97 -20.13
CA GLY A 567 23.31 11.55 -20.42
C GLY A 567 23.57 10.67 -19.18
N VAL A 568 23.27 11.18 -17.99
CA VAL A 568 23.24 10.36 -16.77
C VAL A 568 22.02 9.45 -16.79
N SER A 569 22.20 8.19 -16.38
CA SER A 569 21.15 7.16 -16.39
C SER A 569 20.95 6.54 -15.01
N SER A 570 19.71 6.16 -14.68
CA SER A 570 19.42 5.37 -13.47
C SER A 570 20.16 4.03 -13.49
N GLY A 571 20.57 3.55 -12.32
CA GLY A 571 21.34 2.32 -12.13
C GLY A 571 22.84 2.46 -12.40
N ALA A 572 23.34 3.61 -12.86
CA ALA A 572 24.78 3.88 -12.87
C ALA A 572 25.30 4.16 -11.45
N THR A 573 26.55 3.84 -11.17
CA THR A 573 27.24 4.18 -9.91
C THR A 573 28.11 5.41 -10.12
N VAL A 574 28.02 6.39 -9.22
CA VAL A 574 28.95 7.54 -9.22
C VAL A 574 30.23 7.13 -8.51
N LEU A 575 31.35 7.12 -9.24
CA LEU A 575 32.67 6.81 -8.68
C LEU A 575 33.38 8.05 -8.15
N ALA A 576 33.26 9.17 -8.86
CA ALA A 576 33.91 10.42 -8.52
C ALA A 576 33.08 11.64 -8.95
N VAL A 577 33.31 12.77 -8.27
CA VAL A 577 32.74 14.09 -8.56
C VAL A 577 33.88 15.09 -8.67
N ASN A 578 33.99 15.76 -9.82
CA ASN A 578 35.09 16.69 -10.14
C ASN A 578 36.50 16.07 -9.91
N GLY A 579 36.64 14.78 -10.21
CA GLY A 579 37.90 14.03 -10.03
C GLY A 579 38.23 13.63 -8.59
N GLN A 580 37.34 13.87 -7.63
CA GLN A 580 37.46 13.40 -6.24
C GLN A 580 36.52 12.21 -6.01
N ASP A 581 36.92 11.24 -5.20
CA ASP A 581 36.08 10.08 -4.87
C ASP A 581 34.68 10.51 -4.41
N TYR A 582 33.67 9.77 -4.87
CA TYR A 582 32.30 10.04 -4.50
C TYR A 582 32.11 9.87 -2.99
N SER A 583 31.55 10.90 -2.38
CA SER A 583 30.80 10.81 -1.14
C SER A 583 29.58 11.71 -1.28
N ARG A 584 28.58 11.52 -0.41
CA ARG A 584 27.42 12.43 -0.34
C ARG A 584 27.87 13.88 -0.20
N ASP A 585 28.86 14.12 0.68
CA ASP A 585 29.37 15.45 0.95
C ASP A 585 30.17 16.01 -0.22
N THR A 586 30.94 15.18 -0.94
CA THR A 586 31.65 15.60 -2.16
C THR A 586 30.65 16.07 -3.23
N LEU A 587 29.57 15.31 -3.47
CA LEU A 587 28.53 15.70 -4.43
C LEU A 587 27.81 16.98 -3.97
N LYS A 588 27.41 17.04 -2.70
CA LYS A 588 26.75 18.21 -2.12
C LYS A 588 27.60 19.47 -2.23
N GLN A 589 28.90 19.38 -1.95
CA GLN A 589 29.83 20.50 -2.07
C GLN A 589 30.00 20.93 -3.52
N ALA A 590 30.15 19.99 -4.47
CA ALA A 590 30.23 20.32 -5.89
C ALA A 590 28.98 21.04 -6.41
N ILE A 591 27.79 20.63 -5.95
CA ILE A 591 26.53 21.31 -6.27
C ILE A 591 26.52 22.73 -5.68
N ALA A 592 26.97 22.90 -4.44
CA ALA A 592 27.05 24.22 -3.79
C ALA A 592 28.03 25.16 -4.50
N ASP A 593 29.24 24.68 -4.84
CA ASP A 593 30.30 25.45 -5.48
C ASP A 593 29.96 25.86 -6.92
N ALA A 594 29.10 25.10 -7.60
CA ALA A 594 28.65 25.43 -8.95
C ALA A 594 27.76 26.69 -9.01
N LYS A 595 27.24 27.17 -7.87
CA LYS A 595 26.29 28.29 -7.78
C LYS A 595 26.88 29.56 -8.41
N GLY A 596 26.25 30.05 -9.47
CA GLY A 596 26.65 31.27 -10.18
C GLY A 596 27.95 31.15 -10.99
N GLY A 597 28.54 29.96 -11.08
CA GLY A 597 29.68 29.66 -11.94
C GLY A 597 29.27 29.30 -13.37
N SER A 598 30.26 28.88 -14.18
CA SER A 598 30.05 28.39 -15.56
C SER A 598 30.69 27.02 -15.83
N ALA A 599 31.42 26.47 -14.85
CA ALA A 599 32.04 25.16 -14.97
C ALA A 599 31.00 24.06 -14.67
N PRO A 600 30.90 23.01 -15.50
CA PRO A 600 29.99 21.90 -15.23
C PRO A 600 30.50 21.06 -14.05
N ILE A 601 29.57 20.38 -13.38
CA ILE A 601 29.90 19.35 -12.38
C ILE A 601 30.21 18.06 -13.15
N VAL A 602 31.43 17.54 -13.04
CA VAL A 602 31.85 16.33 -13.75
C VAL A 602 31.59 15.11 -12.88
N LEU A 603 30.72 14.21 -13.31
CA LEU A 603 30.46 12.94 -12.65
C LEU A 603 31.20 11.81 -13.38
N THR A 604 32.08 11.09 -12.69
CA THR A 604 32.66 9.85 -13.21
C THR A 604 31.70 8.71 -12.90
N LEU A 605 31.08 8.15 -13.93
CA LEU A 605 30.04 7.13 -13.81
C LEU A 605 30.55 5.76 -14.23
N LYS A 606 30.17 4.74 -13.47
CA LYS A 606 30.31 3.34 -13.85
C LYS A 606 28.95 2.74 -14.19
N TYR A 607 28.85 2.13 -15.37
CA TYR A 607 27.66 1.39 -15.77
C TYR A 607 28.06 0.17 -16.60
N GLN A 608 27.59 -1.02 -16.21
CA GLN A 608 27.91 -2.29 -16.87
C GLN A 608 29.42 -2.50 -17.14
N GLY A 609 30.26 -2.08 -16.19
CA GLY A 609 31.72 -2.20 -16.27
C GLY A 609 32.44 -1.10 -17.06
N GLY A 610 31.73 -0.30 -17.86
CA GLY A 610 32.27 0.89 -18.51
C GLY A 610 32.36 2.07 -17.53
N VAL A 611 33.41 2.88 -17.67
CA VAL A 611 33.60 4.12 -16.91
C VAL A 611 33.67 5.30 -17.86
N ARG A 612 32.96 6.39 -17.56
CA ARG A 612 32.98 7.63 -18.34
C ARG A 612 32.80 8.86 -17.47
N ASP A 613 33.38 9.97 -17.88
CA ASP A 613 33.12 11.27 -17.29
C ASP A 613 31.95 11.95 -17.99
N VAL A 614 31.02 12.49 -17.20
CA VAL A 614 29.81 13.16 -17.68
C VAL A 614 29.75 14.57 -17.10
N PRO A 615 29.98 15.62 -17.92
CA PRO A 615 29.83 17.00 -17.48
C PRO A 615 28.36 17.40 -17.40
N VAL A 616 27.86 17.67 -16.20
CA VAL A 616 26.50 18.12 -15.95
C VAL A 616 26.46 19.65 -15.82
N ASN A 617 25.74 20.29 -16.74
CA ASN A 617 25.62 21.74 -16.78
C ASN A 617 24.54 22.23 -15.79
N TYR A 618 24.93 22.53 -14.56
CA TYR A 618 24.05 22.98 -13.48
C TYR A 618 24.75 24.05 -12.62
N HIS A 619 24.09 25.19 -12.38
CA HIS A 619 24.69 26.35 -11.72
C HIS A 619 23.81 27.04 -10.67
N ASP A 620 22.70 26.43 -10.28
CA ASP A 620 21.73 27.07 -9.37
C ASP A 620 22.01 26.80 -7.88
N GLY A 621 23.05 26.00 -7.58
CA GLY A 621 23.43 25.65 -6.21
C GLY A 621 22.54 24.56 -5.59
N LEU A 622 22.70 24.30 -4.29
CA LEU A 622 21.78 23.41 -3.58
C LEU A 622 20.37 24.03 -3.51
N GLN A 623 19.35 23.19 -3.65
CA GLN A 623 17.95 23.59 -3.55
C GLN A 623 17.17 22.63 -2.65
N TYR A 624 16.57 23.19 -1.62
CA TYR A 624 15.76 22.51 -0.62
C TYR A 624 14.41 23.21 -0.48
N PRO A 625 13.30 22.47 -0.41
CA PRO A 625 11.97 23.04 -0.41
C PRO A 625 11.56 23.58 0.96
N HIS A 626 10.92 24.75 0.97
CA HIS A 626 10.34 25.38 2.15
C HIS A 626 8.97 25.96 1.83
N LEU A 627 8.10 26.04 2.84
CA LEU A 627 6.85 26.78 2.74
C LEU A 627 6.98 28.15 3.38
N VAL A 628 6.63 29.19 2.65
CA VAL A 628 6.55 30.56 3.18
C VAL A 628 5.14 31.11 3.08
N ARG A 629 4.78 31.97 4.03
CA ARG A 629 3.47 32.61 4.02
C ARG A 629 3.32 33.59 2.87
N VAL A 630 2.13 33.62 2.28
CA VAL A 630 1.71 34.67 1.35
C VAL A 630 0.98 35.75 2.15
N GLU A 631 1.60 36.91 2.30
CA GLU A 631 1.01 38.04 3.03
C GLU A 631 -0.38 38.43 2.49
N GLY A 632 -1.29 38.83 3.39
CA GLY A 632 -2.65 39.23 3.02
C GLY A 632 -3.62 38.09 2.69
N THR A 633 -3.18 36.83 2.68
CA THR A 633 -4.05 35.66 2.43
C THR A 633 -4.42 34.92 3.73
N PRO A 634 -5.53 34.17 3.78
CA PRO A 634 -5.87 33.33 4.94
C PRO A 634 -4.80 32.28 5.25
N ASP A 635 -4.60 31.93 6.53
CA ASP A 635 -3.75 30.79 6.91
C ASP A 635 -4.61 29.55 7.06
N TYR A 636 -4.82 28.79 6.00
CA TYR A 636 -5.60 27.56 6.11
C TYR A 636 -4.78 26.41 6.67
N LEU A 637 -3.47 26.29 6.38
CA LEU A 637 -2.66 25.21 6.95
C LEU A 637 -2.68 25.23 8.48
N SER A 638 -2.48 26.39 9.11
CA SER A 638 -2.55 26.51 10.57
C SER A 638 -3.95 26.15 11.12
N LYS A 639 -5.02 26.41 10.38
CA LYS A 639 -6.39 26.02 10.77
C LYS A 639 -6.66 24.53 10.58
N ILE A 640 -6.07 23.93 9.54
CA ILE A 640 -6.20 22.51 9.21
C ILE A 640 -5.58 21.66 10.32
N ILE A 641 -4.37 22.01 10.76
CA ILE A 641 -3.63 21.23 11.77
C ILE A 641 -3.91 21.62 13.22
N ALA A 642 -4.79 22.60 13.44
CA ALA A 642 -5.19 22.97 14.80
C ALA A 642 -5.96 21.84 15.46
N ALA A 643 -5.49 21.39 16.63
CA ALA A 643 -6.16 20.38 17.43
C ALA A 643 -7.62 20.78 17.71
N ARG A 644 -8.54 19.83 17.54
CA ARG A 644 -9.95 19.98 17.84
C ARG A 644 -10.15 19.94 19.35
N ARG A 645 -10.82 20.97 19.87
CA ARG A 645 -11.13 21.14 21.29
C ARG A 645 -12.27 20.25 21.71
#